data_AF-A0A366ZRB5-F1
#
_entry.id   AF-A0A366ZRB5-F1
#
_cell.length_a   1.000
_cell.length_b   1.000
_cell.length_c   1.000
_cell.angle_alpha   90.00
_cell.angle_beta   90.00
_cell.angle_gamma   90.00
#
_symmetry.space_group_name_H-M   'P 1'
#
loop_
_entity.id
_entity.type
_entity.pdbx_description
1 polymer ?
#
loop_
_entity_poly.entity_id
_entity_poly.type
_entity_poly.pdbx_seq_one_letter_code
_entity_poly.pdbx_strand_id
1 'polypeptide(L)'
;MTTTQQFRGAIFDVDGVLVDSPHELAWREAFRALMESDWRDVRDQTTWTPERFTPAVYQQVMAGRPRMEGARAVMEHFGVPDIDARVQQYADAKQEHIVKLIEQGRFMAFPDALRFILAVKSAGIPVAAASSSKNAKLFLERIRLDLFAAEQRIDCDFLHEGMTLLELFDVDISGRDFPRGKPDPMIFLTAAEELGVDPADCFVTEDASTGVQAAKAAGMAGLGVARLDDRDLLQEAGADLVVTTLDDVSRRALAEGQLEERRAAAEMRQRRTQTPPSVWTLVYDSYDPARQGLREALCALGNGYFMTRGALSEAQADDSNYPGTYVAGLYDRALTEVSGRMVENEDLVNVPNWLPLRFRIADGEVDGGEWFDARRADVTEHRFELDIRRGVLTRDLTWTDADGRRTSMTQQRFVSMKDEHLAGMLTTFTAENWSGRLEVSSGLDGRVENTGVKRYRDLTSRHLEVLGQGEVDQQTVDLQVQTLQSRVRVAVAARTRVVGDGQPTEAQRRLVEEPGYVGHDLVLELSEGSPVSVERIAALYTSRDRAISESRDDARLAAAQAEDYTALLARHEGAWNSLWNRFDVELDSANEWTETVLHLHIFHLLQTISPHTAHLDVGVPARGWHGEAYRGHVFWDELFIFPFFNFERPSLAAALLQYRYDRLGTARAAARAEGYEGAMFPWQSGATGREETQRVHLNPKSGRWLPDHSHNQRHVNIAIAYNVWQHYMVTGSTGFLRFTGAEMLIEIARFWSSATTYDEAEGRYEILGVMGPDEYHENYPDSDQPGLRNNTYTNVMVVWVLQRALETLDVLPPHYREELVQELTIRDEELERWRDIAARMKVVFHADGVLTQFEGYEQLPEFDWEGYRERYGNIQRLDRLLEAEGDSTNRYKLAKQADVLMLLFLLSREELRGLLHGLGYEVSAEQLERTVDYHLERTSHGSTLSGVVSAWVLSRYRPEEAWRYLQHALESDVSDVQGGTTSEGIHLGAMAGTVDIVLRCLTGMRALGPVLRFDPALPAEVKQLRFSVHYRGQRVDVDLAEDRIKLAVRPGGTTPVNLLVQGQPVELAPGQERELTIERVS
;
A
#
# COMPACT_ATOMS: atom_id res chain seq x y z
N MET A 1 -40.03 -29.09 8.05
CA MET A 1 -39.77 -28.12 9.13
C MET A 1 -38.60 -28.65 9.94
N THR A 2 -37.39 -28.42 9.43
CA THR A 2 -36.14 -28.64 10.16
C THR A 2 -35.97 -27.44 11.08
N THR A 3 -36.16 -27.65 12.37
CA THR A 3 -35.78 -26.69 13.42
C THR A 3 -34.30 -26.36 13.24
N THR A 4 -33.97 -25.12 12.90
CA THR A 4 -32.61 -24.61 12.88
C THR A 4 -32.05 -24.75 14.29
N GLN A 5 -31.07 -25.64 14.47
CA GLN A 5 -30.44 -25.92 15.76
C GLN A 5 -29.50 -24.75 16.06
N GLN A 6 -29.82 -23.95 17.07
CA GLN A 6 -29.02 -22.79 17.47
C GLN A 6 -27.95 -23.26 18.46
N PHE A 7 -26.71 -22.76 18.35
CA PHE A 7 -25.70 -23.04 19.38
C PHE A 7 -26.15 -22.46 20.72
N ARG A 8 -26.04 -23.27 21.78
CA ARG A 8 -26.45 -22.93 23.15
C ARG A 8 -25.30 -22.96 24.14
N GLY A 9 -24.10 -23.32 23.72
CA GLY A 9 -22.88 -23.25 24.53
C GLY A 9 -21.64 -23.10 23.64
N ALA A 10 -20.63 -22.40 24.15
CA ALA A 10 -19.34 -22.24 23.49
C ALA A 10 -18.21 -22.59 24.46
N ILE A 11 -17.26 -23.40 24.03
CA ILE A 11 -16.12 -23.83 24.86
C ILE A 11 -14.84 -23.37 24.19
N PHE A 12 -13.93 -22.77 24.96
CA PHE A 12 -12.67 -22.22 24.46
C PHE A 12 -11.51 -22.93 25.15
N ASP A 13 -10.55 -23.42 24.36
CA ASP A 13 -9.22 -23.62 24.91
C ASP A 13 -8.59 -22.27 25.26
N VAL A 14 -7.55 -22.31 26.09
CA VAL A 14 -6.88 -21.11 26.58
C VAL A 14 -5.58 -20.89 25.82
N ASP A 15 -4.71 -21.88 25.78
CA ASP A 15 -3.38 -21.74 25.18
C ASP A 15 -3.51 -21.82 23.65
N GLY A 16 -2.91 -20.89 22.91
CA GLY A 16 -2.99 -20.82 21.45
C GLY A 16 -4.32 -20.32 20.88
N VAL A 17 -5.42 -20.42 21.63
CA VAL A 17 -6.72 -19.82 21.26
C VAL A 17 -6.90 -18.43 21.85
N LEU A 18 -6.90 -18.32 23.18
CA LEU A 18 -7.11 -17.06 23.92
C LEU A 18 -5.80 -16.36 24.25
N VAL A 19 -4.72 -17.10 24.49
CA VAL A 19 -3.41 -16.55 24.89
C VAL A 19 -2.23 -17.15 24.16
N ASP A 20 -1.27 -16.30 23.80
CA ASP A 20 0.08 -16.70 23.39
C ASP A 20 0.91 -16.95 24.65
N SER A 21 0.89 -18.20 25.08
CA SER A 21 1.54 -18.67 26.30
C SER A 21 3.07 -18.74 26.16
N PRO A 22 3.88 -18.16 27.08
CA PRO A 22 5.33 -18.07 26.95
C PRO A 22 6.05 -19.38 27.36
N HIS A 23 5.51 -20.53 26.95
CA HIS A 23 6.00 -21.84 27.33
C HIS A 23 7.44 -22.09 26.87
N GLU A 24 7.75 -21.75 25.62
CA GLU A 24 9.11 -21.85 25.07
C GLU A 24 10.10 -21.01 25.89
N LEU A 25 9.77 -19.73 26.10
CA LEU A 25 10.61 -18.80 26.82
C LEU A 25 10.88 -19.29 28.25
N ALA A 26 9.85 -19.78 28.94
CA ALA A 26 9.99 -20.34 30.27
C ALA A 26 10.94 -21.53 30.32
N TRP A 27 10.90 -22.42 29.32
CA TRP A 27 11.84 -23.55 29.23
C TRP A 27 13.27 -23.06 29.00
N ARG A 28 13.48 -22.18 28.03
CA ARG A 28 14.81 -21.68 27.65
C ARG A 28 15.47 -20.88 28.77
N GLU A 29 14.74 -19.93 29.37
CA GLU A 29 15.25 -19.10 30.46
C GLU A 29 15.52 -19.92 31.74
N ALA A 30 14.64 -20.87 32.09
CA ALA A 30 14.88 -21.77 33.23
C ALA A 30 16.11 -22.66 33.02
N PHE A 31 16.29 -23.21 31.82
CA PHE A 31 17.45 -24.05 31.51
C PHE A 31 18.75 -23.26 31.53
N ARG A 32 18.73 -22.05 30.95
CA ARG A 32 19.86 -21.12 31.01
C ARG A 32 20.21 -20.77 32.45
N ALA A 33 19.22 -20.41 33.26
CA ALA A 33 19.42 -20.07 34.66
C ALA A 33 20.07 -21.21 35.45
N LEU A 34 19.64 -22.46 35.25
CA LEU A 34 20.25 -23.62 35.88
C LEU A 34 21.68 -23.87 35.38
N MET A 35 21.91 -23.82 34.06
CA MET A 35 23.24 -24.00 33.45
C MET A 35 24.25 -22.93 33.90
N GLU A 36 23.79 -21.72 34.16
CA GLU A 36 24.63 -20.60 34.62
C GLU A 36 24.82 -20.59 36.15
N SER A 37 23.96 -21.29 36.90
CA SER A 37 24.01 -21.38 38.36
C SER A 37 24.27 -22.82 38.85
N ASP A 38 23.23 -23.54 39.27
CA ASP A 38 23.30 -24.82 39.98
C ASP A 38 23.94 -25.96 39.17
N TRP A 39 23.98 -25.86 37.84
CA TRP A 39 24.51 -26.87 36.92
C TRP A 39 25.80 -26.40 36.23
N ARG A 40 26.43 -25.35 36.74
CA ARG A 40 27.68 -24.80 36.18
C ARG A 40 28.82 -25.82 36.15
N ASP A 41 28.82 -26.79 37.07
CA ASP A 41 29.79 -27.89 37.18
C ASP A 41 29.68 -28.92 36.05
N VAL A 42 28.47 -29.10 35.49
CA VAL A 42 28.20 -30.04 34.39
C VAL A 42 28.06 -29.35 33.04
N ARG A 43 27.86 -28.03 33.00
CA ARG A 43 27.66 -27.24 31.77
C ARG A 43 28.72 -27.53 30.69
N ASP A 44 30.00 -27.52 31.06
CA ASP A 44 31.12 -27.71 30.13
C ASP A 44 31.23 -29.17 29.62
N GLN A 45 30.40 -30.09 30.14
CA GLN A 45 30.28 -31.48 29.70
C GLN A 45 29.10 -31.69 28.74
N THR A 46 28.33 -30.64 28.44
CA THR A 46 27.13 -30.67 27.58
C THR A 46 27.40 -30.00 26.23
N THR A 47 26.52 -30.22 25.25
CA THR A 47 26.58 -29.53 23.95
C THR A 47 25.83 -28.19 23.95
N TRP A 48 25.28 -27.80 25.09
CA TRP A 48 24.44 -26.60 25.26
C TRP A 48 25.27 -25.32 25.28
N THR A 49 24.79 -24.30 24.56
CA THR A 49 25.16 -22.89 24.71
C THR A 49 23.89 -22.04 24.68
N PRO A 50 23.91 -20.79 25.19
CA PRO A 50 22.74 -19.90 25.17
C PRO A 50 22.11 -19.70 23.79
N GLU A 51 22.92 -19.80 22.72
CA GLU A 51 22.53 -19.61 21.32
C GLU A 51 21.99 -20.90 20.68
N ARG A 52 22.31 -22.08 21.24
CA ARG A 52 21.92 -23.38 20.68
C ARG A 52 20.54 -23.86 21.09
N PHE A 53 20.02 -23.39 22.22
CA PHE A 53 18.63 -23.68 22.59
C PHE A 53 17.71 -22.67 21.91
N THR A 54 17.42 -22.93 20.63
CA THR A 54 16.59 -22.10 19.74
C THR A 54 15.11 -22.50 19.78
N PRO A 55 14.19 -21.66 19.26
CA PRO A 55 12.80 -22.03 19.04
C PRO A 55 12.63 -23.34 18.24
N ALA A 56 13.47 -23.55 17.21
CA ALA A 56 13.44 -24.78 16.41
C ALA A 56 13.78 -26.03 17.24
N VAL A 57 14.74 -25.93 18.16
CA VAL A 57 15.07 -27.03 19.09
C VAL A 57 13.91 -27.30 20.04
N TYR A 58 13.27 -26.26 20.57
CA TYR A 58 12.08 -26.42 21.40
C TYR A 58 10.96 -27.15 20.65
N GLN A 59 10.63 -26.71 19.43
CA GLN A 59 9.58 -27.31 18.61
C GLN A 59 9.87 -28.78 18.29
N GLN A 60 11.12 -29.10 17.91
CA GLN A 60 11.48 -30.47 17.54
C GLN A 60 11.57 -31.43 18.73
N VAL A 61 12.05 -30.96 19.88
CA VAL A 61 12.46 -31.83 21.00
C VAL A 61 11.42 -31.85 22.12
N MET A 62 10.73 -30.73 22.38
CA MET A 62 9.95 -30.52 23.59
C MET A 62 8.47 -30.24 23.35
N ALA A 63 8.11 -29.58 22.26
CA ALA A 63 6.72 -29.18 22.00
C ALA A 63 5.77 -30.40 22.02
N GLY A 64 4.57 -30.21 22.59
CA GLY A 64 3.55 -31.25 22.72
C GLY A 64 3.83 -32.36 23.75
N ARG A 65 5.00 -32.39 24.40
CA ARG A 65 5.34 -33.43 25.40
C ARG A 65 4.88 -33.05 26.82
N PRO A 66 4.46 -34.01 27.66
CA PRO A 66 4.23 -33.78 29.08
C PRO A 66 5.45 -33.17 29.76
N ARG A 67 5.24 -32.30 30.76
CA ARG A 67 6.31 -31.49 31.40
C ARG A 67 7.57 -32.29 31.77
N MET A 68 7.41 -33.45 32.39
CA MET A 68 8.54 -34.31 32.81
C MET A 68 9.28 -34.93 31.61
N GLU A 69 8.55 -35.31 30.57
CA GLU A 69 9.13 -35.87 29.35
C GLU A 69 9.83 -34.80 28.50
N GLY A 70 9.27 -33.59 28.43
CA GLY A 70 9.90 -32.45 27.77
C GLY A 70 11.20 -32.04 28.46
N ALA A 71 11.19 -31.92 29.80
CA ALA A 71 12.40 -31.65 30.58
C ALA A 71 13.50 -32.68 30.32
N ARG A 72 13.14 -33.96 30.32
CA ARG A 72 14.06 -35.06 30.02
C ARG A 72 14.59 -34.99 28.58
N ALA A 73 13.72 -34.80 27.59
CA ALA A 73 14.08 -34.84 26.18
C ALA A 73 15.12 -33.77 25.81
N VAL A 74 15.01 -32.56 26.35
CA VAL A 74 15.99 -31.50 26.06
C VAL A 74 17.30 -31.70 26.82
N MET A 75 17.25 -32.28 28.01
CA MET A 75 18.44 -32.69 28.74
C MET A 75 19.19 -33.79 27.99
N GLU A 76 18.47 -34.76 27.41
CA GLU A 76 19.04 -35.79 26.54
C GLU A 76 19.63 -35.19 25.26
N HIS A 77 18.92 -34.26 24.61
CA HIS A 77 19.38 -33.56 23.40
C HIS A 77 20.72 -32.83 23.62
N PHE A 78 20.87 -32.16 24.77
CA PHE A 78 22.11 -31.46 25.11
C PHE A 78 23.17 -32.34 25.81
N GLY A 79 22.87 -33.62 26.07
CA GLY A 79 23.79 -34.53 26.74
C GLY A 79 24.06 -34.19 28.20
N VAL A 80 23.07 -33.68 28.94
CA VAL A 80 23.19 -33.37 30.37
C VAL A 80 23.40 -34.68 31.16
N PRO A 81 24.44 -34.81 32.00
CA PRO A 81 24.65 -35.99 32.83
C PRO A 81 23.66 -36.06 34.01
N ASP A 82 23.45 -37.27 34.56
CA ASP A 82 22.60 -37.54 35.72
C ASP A 82 21.14 -37.03 35.60
N ILE A 83 20.54 -37.19 34.41
CA ILE A 83 19.20 -36.66 34.08
C ILE A 83 18.14 -37.05 35.12
N ASP A 84 18.15 -38.28 35.62
CA ASP A 84 17.17 -38.77 36.60
C ASP A 84 17.20 -37.98 37.92
N ALA A 85 18.35 -37.45 38.31
CA ALA A 85 18.50 -36.64 39.52
C ALA A 85 18.12 -35.16 39.29
N ARG A 86 18.08 -34.70 38.04
CA ARG A 86 17.99 -33.27 37.66
C ARG A 86 16.68 -32.89 36.95
N VAL A 87 15.99 -33.86 36.35
CA VAL A 87 14.77 -33.63 35.56
C VAL A 87 13.65 -32.97 36.38
N GLN A 88 13.50 -33.34 37.65
CA GLN A 88 12.52 -32.75 38.56
C GLN A 88 12.86 -31.28 38.84
N GLN A 89 14.13 -30.97 39.12
CA GLN A 89 14.60 -29.61 39.37
C GLN A 89 14.34 -28.69 38.16
N TYR A 90 14.60 -29.16 36.95
CA TYR A 90 14.34 -28.36 35.75
C TYR A 90 12.85 -28.19 35.44
N ALA A 91 12.05 -29.23 35.62
CA ALA A 91 10.60 -29.13 35.49
C ALA A 91 9.99 -28.13 36.49
N ASP A 92 10.50 -28.12 37.73
CA ASP A 92 10.07 -27.20 38.79
C ASP A 92 10.57 -25.77 38.51
N ALA A 93 11.83 -25.59 38.10
CA ALA A 93 12.37 -24.29 37.71
C ALA A 93 11.59 -23.67 36.55
N LYS A 94 11.23 -24.45 35.53
CA LYS A 94 10.36 -23.98 34.45
C LYS A 94 8.97 -23.60 34.96
N GLN A 95 8.43 -24.33 35.94
CA GLN A 95 7.13 -24.02 36.53
C GLN A 95 7.15 -22.72 37.32
N GLU A 96 8.20 -22.46 38.10
CA GLU A 96 8.39 -21.18 38.79
C GLU A 96 8.56 -20.04 37.78
N HIS A 97 9.34 -20.28 36.73
CA HIS A 97 9.64 -19.25 35.74
C HIS A 97 8.42 -18.87 34.89
N ILE A 98 7.60 -19.83 34.47
CA ILE A 98 6.37 -19.50 33.73
C ILE A 98 5.38 -18.72 34.61
N VAL A 99 5.25 -19.05 35.90
CA VAL A 99 4.43 -18.27 36.83
C VAL A 99 4.96 -16.84 36.94
N LYS A 100 6.27 -16.67 37.08
CA LYS A 100 6.91 -15.35 37.11
C LYS A 100 6.66 -14.55 35.84
N LEU A 101 6.77 -15.16 34.65
CA LEU A 101 6.49 -14.50 33.38
C LEU A 101 5.03 -14.04 33.31
N ILE A 102 4.08 -14.87 33.76
CA ILE A 102 2.66 -14.51 33.82
C ILE A 102 2.42 -13.36 34.81
N GLU A 103 3.01 -13.43 36.00
CA GLU A 103 2.88 -12.39 37.02
C GLU A 103 3.44 -11.04 36.57
N GLN A 104 4.46 -11.06 35.72
CA GLN A 104 5.07 -9.90 35.08
C GLN A 104 4.32 -9.42 33.82
N GLY A 105 3.24 -10.08 33.41
CA GLY A 105 2.49 -9.76 32.20
C GLY A 105 3.26 -10.05 30.90
N ARG A 106 4.27 -10.93 30.94
CA ARG A 106 5.07 -11.32 29.75
C ARG A 106 4.37 -12.42 28.95
N PHE A 107 3.15 -12.15 28.52
CA PHE A 107 2.36 -12.97 27.60
C PHE A 107 1.35 -12.07 26.88
N MET A 108 0.79 -12.52 25.77
CA MET A 108 -0.19 -11.75 25.00
C MET A 108 -1.53 -12.48 24.95
N ALA A 109 -2.64 -11.79 25.23
CA ALA A 109 -3.96 -12.29 24.88
C ALA A 109 -4.25 -11.97 23.42
N PHE A 110 -4.85 -12.90 22.68
CA PHE A 110 -5.14 -12.68 21.27
C PHE A 110 -6.35 -11.75 21.09
N PRO A 111 -6.19 -10.55 20.50
CA PRO A 111 -7.27 -9.57 20.43
C PRO A 111 -8.49 -10.07 19.64
N ASP A 112 -8.27 -10.85 18.58
CA ASP A 112 -9.35 -11.44 17.78
C ASP A 112 -10.19 -12.44 18.61
N ALA A 113 -9.53 -13.24 19.45
CA ALA A 113 -10.17 -14.19 20.33
C ALA A 113 -11.01 -13.50 21.41
N LEU A 114 -10.50 -12.42 21.99
CA LEU A 114 -11.22 -11.62 22.98
C LEU A 114 -12.45 -10.91 22.36
N ARG A 115 -12.33 -10.34 21.16
CA ARG A 115 -13.48 -9.78 20.43
C ARG A 115 -14.53 -10.85 20.13
N PHE A 116 -14.07 -12.03 19.73
CA PHE A 116 -14.95 -13.13 19.36
C PHE A 116 -15.72 -13.69 20.58
N ILE A 117 -15.05 -13.96 21.69
CA ILE A 117 -15.72 -14.47 22.90
C ILE A 117 -16.71 -13.46 23.50
N LEU A 118 -16.41 -12.15 23.45
CA LEU A 118 -17.34 -11.09 23.83
C LEU A 118 -18.59 -11.07 22.92
N ALA A 119 -18.40 -11.25 21.60
CA ALA A 119 -19.51 -11.32 20.66
C ALA A 119 -20.38 -12.57 20.89
N VAL A 120 -19.76 -13.72 21.20
CA VAL A 120 -20.46 -14.96 21.56
C VAL A 120 -21.30 -14.77 22.82
N LYS A 121 -20.72 -14.19 23.87
CA LYS A 121 -21.42 -13.89 25.12
C LYS A 121 -22.57 -12.90 24.91
N SER A 122 -22.36 -11.87 24.08
CA SER A 122 -23.40 -10.89 23.72
C SER A 122 -24.56 -11.48 22.93
N ALA A 123 -24.32 -12.57 22.19
CA ALA A 123 -25.36 -13.34 21.52
C ALA A 123 -26.19 -14.20 22.50
N GLY A 124 -25.90 -14.13 23.81
CA GLY A 124 -26.60 -14.88 24.86
C GLY A 124 -26.15 -16.35 24.95
N ILE A 125 -25.00 -16.70 24.37
CA ILE A 125 -24.43 -18.04 24.42
C ILE A 125 -23.50 -18.13 25.65
N PRO A 126 -23.79 -19.00 26.63
CA PRO A 126 -22.88 -19.30 27.73
C PRO A 126 -21.52 -19.81 27.25
N VAL A 127 -20.44 -19.35 27.90
CA VAL A 127 -19.06 -19.64 27.50
C VAL A 127 -18.31 -20.38 28.61
N ALA A 128 -17.50 -21.38 28.25
CA ALA A 128 -16.64 -22.12 29.17
C ALA A 128 -15.16 -22.11 28.75
N ALA A 129 -14.26 -22.09 29.73
CA ALA A 129 -12.83 -22.28 29.53
C ALA A 129 -12.42 -23.73 29.84
N ALA A 130 -11.67 -24.35 28.93
CA ALA A 130 -11.33 -25.77 29.01
C ALA A 130 -9.90 -26.07 28.53
N SER A 131 -8.89 -25.72 29.33
CA SER A 131 -7.48 -26.03 29.04
C SER A 131 -6.88 -27.14 29.92
N SER A 132 -5.99 -27.93 29.34
CA SER A 132 -5.17 -28.92 30.07
C SER A 132 -4.03 -28.26 30.88
N SER A 133 -3.78 -26.97 30.69
CA SER A 133 -2.72 -26.22 31.38
C SER A 133 -3.14 -25.88 32.81
N LYS A 134 -2.28 -26.23 33.77
CA LYS A 134 -2.45 -25.83 35.18
C LYS A 134 -2.27 -24.32 35.40
N ASN A 135 -1.77 -23.60 34.40
CA ASN A 135 -1.54 -22.16 34.46
C ASN A 135 -2.65 -21.34 33.77
N ALA A 136 -3.58 -21.99 33.06
CA ALA A 136 -4.66 -21.35 32.31
C ALA A 136 -5.37 -20.27 33.14
N LYS A 137 -5.77 -20.61 34.37
CA LYS A 137 -6.44 -19.69 35.28
C LYS A 137 -5.63 -18.42 35.57
N LEU A 138 -4.32 -18.53 35.75
CA LEU A 138 -3.44 -17.38 36.01
C LEU A 138 -3.41 -16.41 34.82
N PHE A 139 -3.45 -16.92 33.58
CA PHE A 139 -3.58 -16.06 32.41
C PHE A 139 -4.92 -15.32 32.41
N LEU A 140 -6.02 -16.06 32.61
CA LEU A 140 -7.37 -15.50 32.58
C LEU A 140 -7.61 -14.42 33.66
N GLU A 141 -7.02 -14.58 34.84
CA GLU A 141 -7.08 -13.59 35.94
C GLU A 141 -6.27 -12.31 35.64
N ARG A 142 -5.29 -12.37 34.74
CA ARG A 142 -4.43 -11.22 34.41
C ARG A 142 -4.88 -10.43 33.19
N ILE A 143 -5.75 -11.00 32.37
CA ILE A 143 -6.32 -10.30 31.23
C ILE A 143 -7.47 -9.45 31.72
N ARG A 144 -7.29 -8.13 31.71
CA ARG A 144 -8.33 -7.17 32.03
C ARG A 144 -9.28 -7.05 30.84
N LEU A 145 -10.42 -7.72 30.94
CA LEU A 145 -11.40 -7.78 29.87
C LEU A 145 -12.21 -6.48 29.78
N ASP A 146 -12.44 -5.82 30.90
CA ASP A 146 -13.03 -4.48 30.91
C ASP A 146 -12.15 -3.47 30.16
N LEU A 147 -10.83 -3.52 30.39
CA LEU A 147 -9.81 -2.77 29.65
C LEU A 147 -9.50 -3.35 28.27
N PHE A 148 -10.19 -4.41 27.83
CA PHE A 148 -10.11 -4.89 26.46
C PHE A 148 -11.41 -4.59 25.69
N ALA A 149 -12.55 -4.56 26.38
CA ALA A 149 -13.84 -4.32 25.77
C ALA A 149 -14.10 -2.83 25.59
N ALA A 150 -13.72 -2.01 26.58
CA ALA A 150 -13.43 -0.63 26.29
C ALA A 150 -12.37 -0.56 25.17
N GLU A 151 -11.51 -1.63 25.04
CA GLU A 151 -10.45 -1.77 24.02
C GLU A 151 -10.90 -1.99 22.60
N GLN A 152 -12.15 -2.26 22.39
CA GLN A 152 -12.57 -2.47 21.03
C GLN A 152 -13.87 -1.73 20.78
N ARG A 153 -14.20 -0.77 21.66
CA ARG A 153 -15.50 -0.10 21.69
C ARG A 153 -16.66 -1.10 21.77
N ILE A 154 -16.42 -2.21 22.45
CA ILE A 154 -17.38 -3.29 22.60
C ILE A 154 -18.21 -3.00 23.84
N ASP A 155 -19.44 -2.53 23.59
CA ASP A 155 -20.43 -2.32 24.64
C ASP A 155 -21.22 -3.61 24.86
N CYS A 156 -21.11 -4.17 26.06
CA CYS A 156 -21.85 -5.35 26.49
C CYS A 156 -22.42 -5.11 27.89
N ASP A 157 -23.71 -5.38 28.07
CA ASP A 157 -24.43 -5.12 29.33
C ASP A 157 -23.87 -5.89 30.55
N PHE A 158 -23.04 -6.91 30.34
CA PHE A 158 -22.44 -7.74 31.40
C PHE A 158 -21.04 -7.28 31.85
N LEU A 159 -20.42 -6.30 31.16
CA LEU A 159 -19.10 -5.80 31.50
C LEU A 159 -19.16 -4.84 32.69
N HIS A 160 -18.16 -4.91 33.56
CA HIS A 160 -18.01 -4.02 34.71
C HIS A 160 -16.54 -3.71 34.99
N GLU A 161 -16.27 -2.56 35.64
CA GLU A 161 -14.92 -2.14 35.99
C GLU A 161 -14.20 -3.21 36.84
N GLY A 162 -12.97 -3.55 36.45
CA GLY A 162 -12.15 -4.58 37.07
C GLY A 162 -12.34 -5.97 36.48
N MET A 163 -13.33 -6.19 35.61
CA MET A 163 -13.67 -7.50 35.09
C MET A 163 -12.49 -8.12 34.31
N THR A 164 -12.07 -9.29 34.76
CA THR A 164 -11.05 -10.11 34.12
C THR A 164 -11.67 -11.05 33.08
N LEU A 165 -10.84 -11.61 32.20
CA LEU A 165 -11.31 -12.62 31.26
C LEU A 165 -11.85 -13.87 31.98
N LEU A 166 -11.29 -14.21 33.15
CA LEU A 166 -11.81 -15.32 33.97
C LEU A 166 -13.29 -15.10 34.35
N GLU A 167 -13.66 -13.87 34.72
CA GLU A 167 -15.02 -13.52 35.15
C GLU A 167 -16.04 -13.53 34.01
N LEU A 168 -15.59 -13.58 32.74
CA LEU A 168 -16.48 -13.75 31.58
C LEU A 168 -17.06 -15.16 31.50
N PHE A 169 -16.30 -16.16 31.92
CA PHE A 169 -16.66 -17.56 31.79
C PHE A 169 -17.76 -17.96 32.78
N ASP A 170 -18.82 -18.59 32.27
CA ASP A 170 -19.86 -19.17 33.12
C ASP A 170 -19.33 -20.42 33.84
N VAL A 171 -18.37 -21.11 33.21
CA VAL A 171 -17.72 -22.33 33.69
C VAL A 171 -16.24 -22.29 33.36
N ASP A 172 -15.38 -22.55 34.35
CA ASP A 172 -13.95 -22.82 34.13
C ASP A 172 -13.60 -24.21 34.67
N ILE A 173 -13.20 -25.09 33.77
CA ILE A 173 -12.70 -26.43 34.10
C ILE A 173 -11.19 -26.56 33.86
N SER A 174 -10.52 -25.46 33.56
CA SER A 174 -9.09 -25.46 33.21
C SER A 174 -8.22 -25.92 34.37
N GLY A 175 -7.17 -26.68 34.05
CA GLY A 175 -6.20 -27.16 35.03
C GLY A 175 -6.70 -28.25 35.99
N ARG A 176 -7.95 -28.73 35.85
CA ARG A 176 -8.47 -29.88 36.60
C ARG A 176 -7.82 -31.19 36.12
N ASP A 177 -7.63 -32.14 37.02
CA ASP A 177 -7.00 -33.43 36.69
C ASP A 177 -8.03 -34.38 36.04
N PHE A 178 -7.94 -34.55 34.72
CA PHE A 178 -8.70 -35.54 33.96
C PHE A 178 -7.89 -36.84 33.78
N PRO A 179 -8.49 -38.04 33.94
CA PRO A 179 -7.77 -39.32 33.80
C PRO A 179 -7.10 -39.55 32.45
N ARG A 180 -7.58 -38.90 31.39
CA ARG A 180 -7.04 -38.93 30.03
C ARG A 180 -7.13 -37.52 29.45
N GLY A 181 -6.08 -37.06 28.78
CA GLY A 181 -6.07 -35.78 28.07
C GLY A 181 -6.69 -35.87 26.67
N LYS A 182 -6.84 -34.72 26.01
CA LYS A 182 -7.22 -34.62 24.58
C LYS A 182 -6.35 -35.60 23.76
N PRO A 183 -6.90 -36.45 22.86
CA PRO A 183 -8.22 -36.35 22.22
C PRO A 183 -9.39 -37.02 22.96
N ASP A 184 -9.23 -37.45 24.22
CA ASP A 184 -10.38 -37.94 25.00
C ASP A 184 -11.38 -36.79 25.26
N PRO A 185 -12.70 -36.98 25.01
CA PRO A 185 -13.68 -35.90 25.03
C PRO A 185 -14.08 -35.44 26.44
N MET A 186 -13.59 -36.12 27.49
CA MET A 186 -14.06 -35.92 28.87
C MET A 186 -13.98 -34.46 29.34
N ILE A 187 -12.94 -33.72 28.96
CA ILE A 187 -12.80 -32.31 29.32
C ILE A 187 -13.97 -31.49 28.75
N PHE A 188 -14.27 -31.62 27.46
CA PHE A 188 -15.36 -30.84 26.84
C PHE A 188 -16.75 -31.33 27.25
N LEU A 189 -16.95 -32.64 27.43
CA LEU A 189 -18.21 -33.18 27.98
C LEU A 189 -18.50 -32.62 29.37
N THR A 190 -17.47 -32.50 30.22
CA THR A 190 -17.61 -31.92 31.57
C THR A 190 -17.93 -30.42 31.48
N ALA A 191 -17.31 -29.67 30.56
CA ALA A 191 -17.64 -28.26 30.33
C ALA A 191 -19.11 -28.07 29.91
N ALA A 192 -19.59 -28.88 28.97
CA ALA A 192 -20.99 -28.80 28.52
C ALA A 192 -21.98 -29.19 29.63
N GLU A 193 -21.68 -30.23 30.42
CA GLU A 193 -22.48 -30.61 31.58
C GLU A 193 -22.58 -29.48 32.61
N GLU A 194 -21.46 -28.84 32.96
CA GLU A 194 -21.44 -27.71 33.89
C GLU A 194 -22.11 -26.45 33.32
N LEU A 195 -22.07 -26.24 32.01
CA LEU A 195 -22.83 -25.17 31.33
C LEU A 195 -24.35 -25.47 31.29
N GLY A 196 -24.76 -26.73 31.50
CA GLY A 196 -26.15 -27.17 31.41
C GLY A 196 -26.66 -27.26 29.96
N VAL A 197 -25.76 -27.54 29.00
CA VAL A 197 -26.05 -27.55 27.56
C VAL A 197 -25.77 -28.95 26.98
N ASP A 198 -26.60 -29.39 26.04
CA ASP A 198 -26.35 -30.64 25.32
C ASP A 198 -25.08 -30.49 24.45
N PRO A 199 -24.11 -31.43 24.48
CA PRO A 199 -22.92 -31.35 23.65
C PRO A 199 -23.20 -31.11 22.15
N ALA A 200 -24.31 -31.64 21.61
CA ALA A 200 -24.67 -31.41 20.21
C ALA A 200 -25.04 -29.96 19.88
N ASP A 201 -25.37 -29.15 20.90
CA ASP A 201 -25.68 -27.73 20.79
C ASP A 201 -24.46 -26.84 21.15
N CYS A 202 -23.26 -27.43 21.32
CA CYS A 202 -22.03 -26.71 21.64
C CYS A 202 -21.07 -26.62 20.45
N PHE A 203 -20.27 -25.55 20.40
CA PHE A 203 -19.04 -25.52 19.62
C PHE A 203 -17.80 -25.33 20.50
N VAL A 204 -16.67 -25.87 20.06
CA VAL A 204 -15.37 -25.79 20.73
C VAL A 204 -14.40 -25.01 19.84
N THR A 205 -13.70 -24.01 20.38
CA THR A 205 -12.62 -23.29 19.69
C THR A 205 -11.26 -23.82 20.13
N GLU A 206 -10.44 -24.26 19.19
CA GLU A 206 -9.17 -24.97 19.44
C GLU A 206 -8.10 -24.65 18.37
N ASP A 207 -6.82 -24.61 18.75
CA ASP A 207 -5.66 -24.43 17.86
C ASP A 207 -4.89 -25.75 17.57
N ALA A 208 -5.18 -26.84 18.29
CA ALA A 208 -4.52 -28.14 18.15
C ALA A 208 -5.43 -29.25 17.58
N SER A 209 -4.86 -30.11 16.72
CA SER A 209 -5.56 -31.24 16.10
C SER A 209 -6.15 -32.23 17.12
N THR A 210 -5.44 -32.50 18.24
CA THR A 210 -5.94 -33.38 19.30
C THR A 210 -7.13 -32.79 20.05
N GLY A 211 -7.21 -31.47 20.18
CA GLY A 211 -8.37 -30.81 20.79
C GLY A 211 -9.56 -30.77 19.83
N VAL A 212 -9.35 -30.53 18.54
CA VAL A 212 -10.40 -30.66 17.52
C VAL A 212 -10.99 -32.09 17.55
N GLN A 213 -10.13 -33.11 17.59
CA GLN A 213 -10.57 -34.51 17.71
C GLN A 213 -11.39 -34.77 18.99
N ALA A 214 -10.99 -34.20 20.13
CA ALA A 214 -11.76 -34.30 21.38
C ALA A 214 -13.14 -33.63 21.25
N ALA A 215 -13.23 -32.47 20.60
CA ALA A 215 -14.50 -31.78 20.35
C ALA A 215 -15.45 -32.66 19.50
N LYS A 216 -14.93 -33.25 18.43
CA LYS A 216 -15.72 -34.16 17.58
C LYS A 216 -16.11 -35.44 18.31
N ALA A 217 -15.22 -36.01 19.13
CA ALA A 217 -15.53 -37.17 19.97
C ALA A 217 -16.59 -36.86 21.04
N ALA A 218 -16.72 -35.61 21.46
CA ALA A 218 -17.77 -35.14 22.37
C ALA A 218 -19.12 -34.89 21.66
N GLY A 219 -19.18 -35.00 20.33
CA GLY A 219 -20.38 -34.71 19.53
C GLY A 219 -20.60 -33.22 19.26
N MET A 220 -19.58 -32.37 19.47
CA MET A 220 -19.65 -30.92 19.33
C MET A 220 -19.19 -30.44 17.94
N ALA A 221 -19.52 -29.20 17.59
CA ALA A 221 -18.87 -28.51 16.45
C ALA A 221 -17.46 -28.04 16.84
N GLY A 222 -16.50 -28.11 15.91
CA GLY A 222 -15.12 -27.66 16.10
C GLY A 222 -14.79 -26.43 15.26
N LEU A 223 -14.35 -25.37 15.90
CA LEU A 223 -13.79 -24.16 15.30
C LEU A 223 -12.26 -24.18 15.46
N GLY A 224 -11.54 -24.50 14.40
CA GLY A 224 -10.08 -24.50 14.37
C GLY A 224 -9.50 -23.09 14.18
N VAL A 225 -8.49 -22.73 14.94
CA VAL A 225 -7.74 -21.47 14.77
C VAL A 225 -6.30 -21.79 14.36
N ALA A 226 -5.98 -21.62 13.08
CA ALA A 226 -4.69 -21.96 12.49
C ALA A 226 -3.63 -20.88 12.79
N ARG A 227 -3.07 -20.88 14.00
CA ARG A 227 -2.08 -19.89 14.45
C ARG A 227 -0.70 -20.09 13.82
N LEU A 228 -0.40 -21.30 13.36
CA LEU A 228 0.93 -21.70 12.85
C LEU A 228 0.87 -22.14 11.38
N ASP A 229 -0.10 -21.63 10.62
CA ASP A 229 -0.38 -22.02 9.23
C ASP A 229 -0.70 -23.53 9.08
N ASP A 230 -1.31 -24.09 10.12
CA ASP A 230 -1.62 -25.52 10.31
C ASP A 230 -3.07 -25.87 9.95
N ARG A 231 -3.66 -25.11 9.02
CA ARG A 231 -5.06 -25.22 8.63
C ARG A 231 -5.46 -26.62 8.17
N ASP A 232 -4.64 -27.25 7.33
CA ASP A 232 -4.91 -28.58 6.78
C ASP A 232 -4.96 -29.63 7.90
N LEU A 233 -4.07 -29.52 8.90
CA LEU A 233 -4.03 -30.43 10.04
C LEU A 233 -5.31 -30.33 10.90
N LEU A 234 -5.83 -29.11 11.10
CA LEU A 234 -7.07 -28.88 11.83
C LEU A 234 -8.31 -29.36 11.05
N GLN A 235 -8.30 -29.22 9.73
CA GLN A 235 -9.35 -29.77 8.86
C GLN A 235 -9.35 -31.30 8.87
N GLU A 236 -8.19 -31.94 8.74
CA GLU A 236 -8.04 -33.40 8.82
C GLU A 236 -8.46 -33.96 10.19
N ALA A 237 -8.27 -33.18 11.26
CA ALA A 237 -8.75 -33.50 12.59
C ALA A 237 -10.29 -33.45 12.75
N GLY A 238 -10.99 -32.89 11.76
CA GLY A 238 -12.46 -32.86 11.68
C GLY A 238 -13.10 -31.54 12.11
N ALA A 239 -12.36 -30.42 12.09
CA ALA A 239 -12.93 -29.10 12.36
C ALA A 239 -14.02 -28.72 11.33
N ASP A 240 -15.13 -28.15 11.80
CA ASP A 240 -16.26 -27.74 10.97
C ASP A 240 -15.99 -26.38 10.29
N LEU A 241 -15.17 -25.52 10.92
CA LEU A 241 -14.63 -24.29 10.33
C LEU A 241 -13.19 -24.12 10.79
N VAL A 242 -12.28 -23.70 9.90
CA VAL A 242 -10.91 -23.31 10.26
C VAL A 242 -10.60 -21.91 9.72
N VAL A 243 -10.18 -21.02 10.62
CA VAL A 243 -9.81 -19.63 10.35
C VAL A 243 -8.39 -19.35 10.84
N THR A 244 -7.70 -18.37 10.25
CA THR A 244 -6.39 -17.90 10.74
C THR A 244 -6.53 -16.81 11.80
N THR A 245 -7.66 -16.11 11.78
CA THR A 245 -8.08 -15.17 12.83
C THR A 245 -9.56 -15.33 13.14
N LEU A 246 -9.94 -15.21 14.41
CA LEU A 246 -11.33 -15.31 14.83
C LEU A 246 -12.21 -14.13 14.36
N ASP A 247 -11.61 -13.03 13.88
CA ASP A 247 -12.34 -11.94 13.21
C ASP A 247 -12.94 -12.37 11.86
N ASP A 248 -12.45 -13.47 11.30
CA ASP A 248 -12.97 -14.04 10.06
C ASP A 248 -14.21 -14.90 10.28
N VAL A 249 -14.67 -15.11 11.52
CA VAL A 249 -15.92 -15.83 11.78
C VAL A 249 -17.14 -14.91 11.59
N SER A 250 -18.12 -15.39 10.84
CA SER A 250 -19.37 -14.68 10.57
C SER A 250 -20.24 -14.62 11.82
N ARG A 251 -20.30 -13.45 12.45
CA ARG A 251 -21.19 -13.19 13.60
C ARG A 251 -22.66 -13.41 13.27
N ARG A 252 -23.06 -13.14 12.02
CA ARG A 252 -24.44 -13.39 11.55
C ARG A 252 -24.74 -14.89 11.52
N ALA A 253 -23.87 -15.68 10.90
CA ALA A 253 -24.06 -17.13 10.83
C ALA A 253 -24.04 -17.75 12.24
N LEU A 254 -23.17 -17.25 13.11
CA LEU A 254 -23.11 -17.68 14.51
C LEU A 254 -24.44 -17.46 15.24
N ALA A 255 -25.09 -16.31 15.05
CA ALA A 255 -26.42 -16.03 15.62
C ALA A 255 -27.51 -16.98 15.09
N GLU A 256 -27.34 -17.49 13.87
CA GLU A 256 -28.21 -18.46 13.21
C GLU A 256 -27.86 -19.93 13.56
N GLY A 257 -26.86 -20.16 14.43
CA GLY A 257 -26.42 -21.50 14.87
C GLY A 257 -25.43 -22.18 13.93
N GLN A 258 -24.70 -21.42 13.12
CA GLN A 258 -23.76 -21.94 12.12
C GLN A 258 -22.37 -21.36 12.31
N LEU A 259 -21.34 -22.18 12.07
CA LEU A 259 -19.96 -21.71 11.95
C LEU A 259 -19.66 -21.47 10.48
N GLU A 260 -19.60 -20.20 10.07
CA GLU A 260 -19.20 -19.80 8.73
C GLU A 260 -18.13 -18.72 8.79
N GLU A 261 -17.31 -18.64 7.76
CA GLU A 261 -16.37 -17.55 7.58
C GLU A 261 -17.06 -16.31 6.96
N ARG A 262 -16.61 -15.11 7.31
CA ARG A 262 -17.06 -13.87 6.68
C ARG A 262 -16.73 -13.92 5.20
N ARG A 263 -17.68 -13.57 4.36
CA ARG A 263 -17.51 -13.55 2.89
C ARG A 263 -16.26 -12.80 2.42
N ALA A 264 -15.95 -11.64 3.02
CA ALA A 264 -14.76 -10.87 2.68
C ALA A 264 -13.46 -11.62 2.99
N ALA A 265 -13.39 -12.27 4.15
CA ALA A 265 -12.27 -13.09 4.57
C ALA A 265 -12.17 -14.36 3.71
N ALA A 266 -13.30 -15.00 3.43
CA ALA A 266 -13.39 -16.16 2.56
C ALA A 266 -12.87 -15.84 1.15
N GLU A 267 -13.25 -14.70 0.56
CA GLU A 267 -12.78 -14.25 -0.75
C GLU A 267 -11.29 -13.87 -0.72
N MET A 268 -10.80 -13.21 0.33
CA MET A 268 -9.37 -12.88 0.48
C MET A 268 -8.52 -14.13 0.67
N ARG A 269 -8.95 -15.03 1.55
CA ARG A 269 -8.32 -16.32 1.74
C ARG A 269 -8.36 -17.09 0.44
N GLN A 270 -9.51 -17.15 -0.22
CA GLN A 270 -9.64 -17.75 -1.54
C GLN A 270 -8.61 -17.17 -2.50
N ARG A 271 -8.38 -15.85 -2.55
CA ARG A 271 -7.33 -15.23 -3.39
C ARG A 271 -5.90 -15.57 -2.96
N ARG A 272 -5.63 -15.65 -1.65
CA ARG A 272 -4.31 -16.00 -1.10
C ARG A 272 -3.99 -17.49 -1.25
N THR A 273 -5.01 -18.35 -1.23
CA THR A 273 -4.88 -19.82 -1.30
C THR A 273 -5.16 -20.38 -2.70
N GLN A 274 -5.84 -19.62 -3.56
CA GLN A 274 -5.95 -19.96 -4.97
C GLN A 274 -4.74 -19.41 -5.69
N THR A 275 -4.01 -20.31 -6.33
CA THR A 275 -3.11 -19.97 -7.41
C THR A 275 -3.90 -19.08 -8.39
N PRO A 276 -3.51 -17.81 -8.60
CA PRO A 276 -4.16 -16.99 -9.61
C PRO A 276 -4.04 -17.71 -10.96
N PRO A 277 -4.97 -17.51 -11.92
CA PRO A 277 -4.87 -18.16 -13.22
C PRO A 277 -3.51 -17.91 -13.90
N SER A 278 -2.91 -16.76 -13.58
CA SER A 278 -1.52 -16.41 -13.83
C SER A 278 -1.11 -15.28 -12.88
N VAL A 279 0.19 -15.10 -12.62
CA VAL A 279 0.75 -13.91 -11.95
C VAL A 279 0.54 -12.60 -12.73
N TRP A 280 -0.12 -12.68 -13.89
CA TRP A 280 -0.41 -11.58 -14.79
C TRP A 280 -1.90 -11.21 -14.87
N THR A 281 -2.76 -11.82 -14.05
CA THR A 281 -4.21 -11.56 -14.12
C THR A 281 -4.81 -11.20 -12.78
N LEU A 282 -5.68 -10.18 -12.79
CA LEU A 282 -6.53 -9.82 -11.66
C LEU A 282 -7.99 -10.09 -12.04
N VAL A 283 -8.64 -11.00 -11.32
CA VAL A 283 -9.97 -11.53 -11.66
C VAL A 283 -11.01 -11.21 -10.58
N TYR A 284 -12.22 -10.88 -11.03
CA TYR A 284 -13.42 -10.74 -10.20
C TYR A 284 -14.58 -11.50 -10.84
N ASP A 285 -15.04 -12.60 -10.23
CA ASP A 285 -16.09 -13.47 -10.79
C ASP A 285 -17.55 -13.04 -10.48
N SER A 286 -17.75 -11.81 -10.02
CA SER A 286 -19.08 -11.27 -9.75
C SER A 286 -19.09 -9.74 -9.83
N TYR A 287 -20.27 -9.13 -9.86
CA TYR A 287 -20.46 -7.70 -9.60
C TYR A 287 -20.91 -7.46 -8.16
N ASP A 288 -20.17 -6.61 -7.44
CA ASP A 288 -20.50 -6.21 -6.06
C ASP A 288 -20.57 -4.68 -5.95
N PRO A 289 -21.78 -4.08 -5.87
CA PRO A 289 -21.97 -2.63 -5.76
C PRO A 289 -21.11 -1.97 -4.67
N ALA A 290 -20.92 -2.62 -3.52
CA ALA A 290 -20.20 -2.05 -2.40
C ALA A 290 -18.69 -1.91 -2.66
N ARG A 291 -18.16 -2.66 -3.63
CA ARG A 291 -16.73 -2.70 -3.99
C ARG A 291 -16.45 -2.15 -5.38
N GLN A 292 -17.44 -1.63 -6.10
CA GLN A 292 -17.22 -1.18 -7.47
C GLN A 292 -16.23 -0.02 -7.56
N GLY A 293 -16.35 1.01 -6.71
CA GLY A 293 -15.38 2.11 -6.71
C GLY A 293 -13.91 1.65 -6.55
N LEU A 294 -13.66 0.62 -5.73
CA LEU A 294 -12.33 -0.03 -5.59
C LEU A 294 -11.90 -0.71 -6.89
N ARG A 295 -12.78 -1.54 -7.46
CA ARG A 295 -12.49 -2.29 -8.70
C ARG A 295 -12.29 -1.38 -9.89
N GLU A 296 -13.04 -0.29 -9.97
CA GLU A 296 -12.88 0.73 -10.99
C GLU A 296 -11.51 1.42 -10.92
N ALA A 297 -10.97 1.64 -9.72
CA ALA A 297 -9.63 2.19 -9.55
C ALA A 297 -8.55 1.18 -9.96
N LEU A 298 -8.66 -0.08 -9.51
CA LEU A 298 -7.68 -1.14 -9.80
C LEU A 298 -7.73 -1.66 -11.24
N CYS A 299 -8.90 -1.62 -11.89
CA CYS A 299 -9.08 -2.02 -13.28
C CYS A 299 -9.01 -0.83 -14.25
N ALA A 300 -8.44 0.31 -13.83
CA ALA A 300 -8.26 1.46 -14.69
C ALA A 300 -7.29 1.17 -15.84
N LEU A 301 -7.52 1.81 -16.97
CA LEU A 301 -6.75 1.67 -18.19
C LEU A 301 -6.21 3.02 -18.64
N GLY A 302 -4.89 3.13 -18.79
CA GLY A 302 -4.24 4.36 -19.22
C GLY A 302 -2.86 4.13 -19.83
N ASN A 303 -2.27 5.21 -20.33
CA ASN A 303 -1.02 5.18 -21.08
C ASN A 303 -0.09 6.35 -20.76
N GLY A 304 -0.20 6.99 -19.60
CA GLY A 304 0.58 8.16 -19.18
C GLY A 304 0.13 9.49 -19.78
N TYR A 305 -0.66 9.50 -20.85
CA TYR A 305 -1.30 10.70 -21.38
C TYR A 305 -2.72 10.86 -20.82
N PHE A 306 -3.54 9.82 -20.92
CA PHE A 306 -4.86 9.77 -20.28
C PHE A 306 -5.13 8.43 -19.61
N MET A 307 -6.05 8.45 -18.66
CA MET A 307 -6.48 7.31 -17.85
C MET A 307 -8.00 7.27 -17.81
N THR A 308 -8.57 6.08 -17.97
CA THR A 308 -10.00 5.82 -17.84
C THR A 308 -10.22 4.78 -16.75
N ARG A 309 -11.05 5.08 -15.75
CA ARG A 309 -11.41 4.13 -14.70
C ARG A 309 -12.06 2.87 -15.27
N GLY A 310 -11.91 1.76 -14.56
CA GLY A 310 -12.48 0.45 -14.88
C GLY A 310 -14.02 0.36 -14.80
N ALA A 311 -14.75 1.48 -14.91
CA ALA A 311 -16.21 1.57 -14.81
C ALA A 311 -16.94 0.79 -15.90
N LEU A 312 -18.18 0.38 -15.63
CA LEU A 312 -19.04 -0.26 -16.63
C LEU A 312 -19.34 0.72 -17.77
N SER A 313 -19.38 0.24 -19.02
CA SER A 313 -19.67 1.08 -20.18
C SER A 313 -21.10 1.62 -20.17
N GLU A 314 -22.03 0.94 -19.51
CA GLU A 314 -23.42 1.36 -19.37
C GLU A 314 -23.70 2.21 -18.12
N ALA A 315 -22.74 2.33 -17.20
CA ALA A 315 -22.95 3.01 -15.91
C ALA A 315 -22.89 4.53 -16.04
N GLN A 316 -23.66 5.18 -15.17
CA GLN A 316 -23.55 6.60 -14.87
C GLN A 316 -22.94 6.76 -13.47
N ALA A 317 -22.42 7.96 -13.18
CA ALA A 317 -21.92 8.26 -11.85
C ALA A 317 -23.07 8.17 -10.83
N ASP A 318 -22.92 7.28 -9.84
CA ASP A 318 -23.82 7.11 -8.71
C ASP A 318 -23.01 6.76 -7.45
N ASP A 319 -23.66 6.24 -6.39
CA ASP A 319 -22.96 5.88 -5.15
C ASP A 319 -22.16 4.57 -5.26
N SER A 320 -22.34 3.79 -6.33
CA SER A 320 -21.64 2.52 -6.57
C SER A 320 -20.58 2.65 -7.69
N ASN A 321 -20.95 3.28 -8.81
CA ASN A 321 -20.11 3.40 -10.00
C ASN A 321 -19.67 4.85 -10.21
N TYR A 322 -18.42 5.02 -10.62
CA TYR A 322 -17.83 6.32 -10.89
C TYR A 322 -16.99 6.29 -12.18
N PRO A 323 -17.61 6.47 -13.36
CA PRO A 323 -16.89 6.62 -14.61
C PRO A 323 -16.10 7.94 -14.59
N GLY A 324 -14.76 7.82 -14.60
CA GLY A 324 -13.86 8.95 -14.66
C GLY A 324 -12.82 8.77 -15.76
N THR A 325 -12.59 9.83 -16.54
CA THR A 325 -11.50 9.92 -17.52
C THR A 325 -10.66 11.14 -17.17
N TYR A 326 -9.34 11.00 -17.12
CA TYR A 326 -8.43 12.08 -16.72
C TYR A 326 -7.28 12.21 -17.72
N VAL A 327 -6.88 13.44 -18.00
CA VAL A 327 -5.67 13.75 -18.78
C VAL A 327 -4.57 14.18 -17.82
N ALA A 328 -3.36 13.64 -18.00
CA ALA A 328 -2.22 13.90 -17.14
C ALA A 328 -1.95 15.42 -17.01
N GLY A 329 -1.93 15.92 -15.78
CA GLY A 329 -1.68 17.33 -15.46
C GLY A 329 -2.74 18.33 -15.95
N LEU A 330 -3.93 17.87 -16.32
CA LEU A 330 -5.04 18.76 -16.67
C LEU A 330 -5.78 19.24 -15.42
N TYR A 331 -5.36 20.40 -14.92
CA TYR A 331 -6.01 21.07 -13.80
C TYR A 331 -6.90 22.22 -14.25
N ASP A 332 -7.95 22.48 -13.47
CA ASP A 332 -8.79 23.68 -13.57
C ASP A 332 -9.13 24.21 -12.18
N ARG A 333 -9.47 25.49 -12.11
CA ARG A 333 -9.70 26.18 -10.84
C ARG A 333 -11.13 26.68 -10.73
N ALA A 334 -11.73 26.38 -9.58
CA ALA A 334 -13.10 26.79 -9.27
C ALA A 334 -13.20 27.49 -7.91
N LEU A 335 -14.14 28.43 -7.83
CA LEU A 335 -14.51 29.16 -6.64
C LEU A 335 -15.80 28.58 -6.05
N THR A 336 -15.78 28.25 -4.76
CA THR A 336 -16.94 27.73 -4.03
C THR A 336 -17.25 28.63 -2.84
N GLU A 337 -18.51 29.00 -2.64
CA GLU A 337 -18.95 29.63 -1.40
C GLU A 337 -19.24 28.56 -0.33
N VAL A 338 -18.40 28.49 0.71
CA VAL A 338 -18.55 27.58 1.86
C VAL A 338 -18.81 28.42 3.10
N SER A 339 -19.99 28.27 3.71
CA SER A 339 -20.38 29.00 4.94
C SER A 339 -20.15 30.52 4.86
N GLY A 340 -20.47 31.14 3.73
CA GLY A 340 -20.31 32.58 3.48
C GLY A 340 -18.88 33.03 3.18
N ARG A 341 -17.94 32.10 2.94
CA ARG A 341 -16.56 32.38 2.53
C ARG A 341 -16.30 31.81 1.14
N MET A 342 -15.63 32.57 0.29
CA MET A 342 -15.15 32.07 -0.99
C MET A 342 -13.87 31.26 -0.79
N VAL A 343 -13.90 30.00 -1.18
CA VAL A 343 -12.75 29.08 -1.21
C VAL A 343 -12.42 28.77 -2.66
N GLU A 344 -11.17 28.95 -3.03
CA GLU A 344 -10.65 28.62 -4.35
C GLU A 344 -9.89 27.29 -4.27
N ASN A 345 -10.17 26.37 -5.18
CA ASN A 345 -9.41 25.12 -5.31
C ASN A 345 -9.05 24.87 -6.77
N GLU A 346 -7.88 24.25 -6.97
CA GLU A 346 -7.48 23.67 -8.24
C GLU A 346 -7.62 22.15 -8.18
N ASP A 347 -8.19 21.58 -9.23
CA ASP A 347 -8.63 20.21 -9.28
C ASP A 347 -8.22 19.55 -10.59
N LEU A 348 -7.77 18.29 -10.52
CA LEU A 348 -7.64 17.42 -11.67
C LEU A 348 -9.00 17.23 -12.32
N VAL A 349 -9.13 17.57 -13.60
CA VAL A 349 -10.44 17.60 -14.28
C VAL A 349 -10.86 16.22 -14.76
N ASN A 350 -12.08 15.78 -14.41
CA ASN A 350 -12.75 14.66 -15.06
C ASN A 350 -13.21 15.12 -16.47
N VAL A 351 -12.60 14.59 -17.52
CA VAL A 351 -12.85 14.96 -18.93
C VAL A 351 -13.95 14.08 -19.56
N PRO A 352 -14.47 14.42 -20.76
CA PRO A 352 -15.60 13.68 -21.34
C PRO A 352 -15.41 12.17 -21.34
N ASN A 353 -16.43 11.47 -20.85
CA ASN A 353 -16.45 10.02 -20.77
C ASN A 353 -16.68 9.41 -22.16
N TRP A 354 -15.71 8.62 -22.61
CA TRP A 354 -15.77 7.95 -23.90
C TRP A 354 -16.34 6.52 -23.82
N LEU A 355 -16.58 5.99 -22.62
CA LEU A 355 -17.10 4.64 -22.41
C LEU A 355 -18.58 4.40 -22.76
N PRO A 356 -19.52 5.39 -22.78
CA PRO A 356 -20.95 5.10 -22.84
C PRO A 356 -21.35 4.14 -23.98
N LEU A 357 -21.70 2.91 -23.61
CA LEU A 357 -22.23 1.86 -24.47
C LEU A 357 -23.31 1.10 -23.67
N ARG A 358 -24.58 1.41 -23.97
CA ARG A 358 -25.76 0.80 -23.33
C ARG A 358 -26.45 -0.12 -24.31
N PHE A 359 -27.16 -1.14 -23.82
CA PHE A 359 -27.88 -2.08 -24.68
C PHE A 359 -29.21 -2.53 -24.08
N ARG A 360 -30.16 -2.93 -24.94
CA ARG A 360 -31.44 -3.55 -24.56
C ARG A 360 -31.96 -4.46 -25.67
N ILE A 361 -32.74 -5.48 -25.30
CA ILE A 361 -33.46 -6.31 -26.27
C ILE A 361 -34.73 -5.55 -26.69
N ALA A 362 -35.02 -5.50 -27.99
CA ALA A 362 -36.16 -4.74 -28.53
C ALA A 362 -37.40 -5.63 -28.77
N ASP A 363 -38.44 -5.41 -27.97
CA ASP A 363 -39.65 -6.25 -27.93
C ASP A 363 -40.74 -5.75 -28.89
N GLY A 364 -40.44 -5.63 -30.19
CA GLY A 364 -41.43 -5.39 -31.25
C GLY A 364 -42.16 -4.02 -31.26
N GLU A 365 -42.33 -3.36 -30.11
CA GLU A 365 -42.78 -1.98 -29.96
C GLU A 365 -41.57 -1.04 -30.00
N VAL A 366 -41.63 -0.02 -30.86
CA VAL A 366 -40.66 1.08 -30.88
C VAL A 366 -40.73 1.76 -29.50
N ASP A 367 -39.61 1.77 -28.77
CA ASP A 367 -39.45 2.32 -27.39
C ASP A 367 -39.89 1.45 -26.19
N GLY A 368 -40.04 0.13 -26.32
CA GLY A 368 -40.67 -0.72 -25.28
C GLY A 368 -39.81 -1.35 -24.15
N GLY A 369 -38.47 -1.31 -24.18
CA GLY A 369 -37.63 -2.06 -23.22
C GLY A 369 -36.73 -1.19 -22.31
N GLU A 370 -36.44 -1.67 -21.09
CA GLU A 370 -35.46 -1.04 -20.19
C GLU A 370 -34.01 -1.30 -20.65
N TRP A 371 -33.14 -0.31 -20.49
CA TRP A 371 -31.70 -0.48 -20.69
C TRP A 371 -31.12 -1.47 -19.68
N PHE A 372 -30.15 -2.27 -20.10
CA PHE A 372 -29.48 -3.23 -19.23
C PHE A 372 -28.85 -2.53 -18.01
N ASP A 373 -28.96 -3.19 -16.85
CA ASP A 373 -28.38 -2.78 -15.59
C ASP A 373 -27.67 -3.99 -14.95
N ALA A 374 -26.40 -3.82 -14.59
CA ALA A 374 -25.61 -4.90 -13.99
C ALA A 374 -26.14 -5.37 -12.60
N ARG A 375 -27.04 -4.61 -11.97
CA ARG A 375 -27.67 -4.94 -10.68
C ARG A 375 -28.84 -5.91 -10.80
N ARG A 376 -29.22 -6.31 -12.02
CA ARG A 376 -30.37 -7.22 -12.20
C ARG A 376 -30.09 -8.59 -11.57
N ALA A 377 -31.14 -9.17 -10.98
CA ALA A 377 -31.07 -10.48 -10.34
C ALA A 377 -30.96 -11.64 -11.35
N ASP A 378 -31.17 -11.37 -12.64
CA ASP A 378 -31.19 -12.35 -13.72
C ASP A 378 -29.84 -12.52 -14.44
N VAL A 379 -28.80 -11.87 -13.92
CA VAL A 379 -27.40 -12.08 -14.31
C VAL A 379 -26.89 -13.37 -13.68
N THR A 380 -26.54 -14.35 -14.52
CA THR A 380 -26.06 -15.68 -14.09
C THR A 380 -24.54 -15.77 -14.02
N GLU A 381 -23.83 -14.94 -14.79
CA GLU A 381 -22.37 -14.89 -14.81
C GLU A 381 -21.94 -13.44 -15.05
N HIS A 382 -20.97 -12.96 -14.27
CA HIS A 382 -20.40 -11.64 -14.47
C HIS A 382 -18.94 -11.61 -14.01
N ARG A 383 -18.03 -11.80 -14.95
CA ARG A 383 -16.59 -11.90 -14.70
C ARG A 383 -15.87 -10.67 -15.26
N PHE A 384 -14.92 -10.15 -14.50
CA PHE A 384 -13.97 -9.12 -14.94
C PHE A 384 -12.56 -9.69 -14.84
N GLU A 385 -11.76 -9.48 -15.86
CA GLU A 385 -10.36 -9.91 -15.91
C GLU A 385 -9.51 -8.77 -16.44
N LEU A 386 -8.66 -8.22 -15.58
CA LEU A 386 -7.57 -7.34 -15.98
C LEU A 386 -6.36 -8.20 -16.32
N ASP A 387 -6.00 -8.22 -17.60
CA ASP A 387 -4.76 -8.78 -18.09
C ASP A 387 -3.66 -7.74 -17.93
N ILE A 388 -2.88 -7.87 -16.86
CA ILE A 388 -1.81 -6.94 -16.46
C ILE A 388 -0.70 -6.96 -17.51
N ARG A 389 -0.43 -8.13 -18.09
CA ARG A 389 0.64 -8.30 -19.08
C ARG A 389 0.33 -7.57 -20.38
N ARG A 390 -0.92 -7.61 -20.81
CA ARG A 390 -1.40 -7.03 -22.07
C ARG A 390 -2.00 -5.64 -21.92
N GLY A 391 -2.39 -5.24 -20.71
CA GLY A 391 -3.08 -3.97 -20.44
C GLY A 391 -4.51 -3.92 -20.98
N VAL A 392 -5.22 -5.05 -20.91
CA VAL A 392 -6.57 -5.22 -21.45
C VAL A 392 -7.52 -5.58 -20.32
N LEU A 393 -8.67 -4.90 -20.25
CA LEU A 393 -9.78 -5.31 -19.38
C LEU A 393 -10.80 -6.07 -20.20
N THR A 394 -11.09 -7.31 -19.79
CA THR A 394 -12.15 -8.15 -20.34
C THR A 394 -13.29 -8.25 -19.34
N ARG A 395 -14.53 -8.16 -19.82
CA ARG A 395 -15.75 -8.38 -19.06
C ARG A 395 -16.60 -9.41 -19.79
N ASP A 396 -16.88 -10.51 -19.11
CA ASP A 396 -17.82 -11.53 -19.57
C ASP A 396 -19.10 -11.44 -18.74
N LEU A 397 -20.24 -11.51 -19.41
CA LEU A 397 -21.56 -11.33 -18.82
C LEU A 397 -22.53 -12.29 -19.49
N THR A 398 -23.31 -13.02 -18.69
CA THR A 398 -24.44 -13.80 -19.18
C THR A 398 -25.67 -13.53 -18.33
N TRP A 399 -26.81 -13.25 -18.97
CA TRP A 399 -28.08 -13.04 -18.30
C TRP A 399 -29.22 -13.75 -19.04
N THR A 400 -30.32 -14.01 -18.34
CA THR A 400 -31.54 -14.58 -18.91
C THR A 400 -32.73 -13.71 -18.55
N ASP A 401 -33.39 -13.07 -19.51
CA ASP A 401 -34.49 -12.16 -19.20
C ASP A 401 -35.80 -12.87 -18.79
N ALA A 402 -36.84 -12.08 -18.52
CA ALA A 402 -38.15 -12.57 -18.08
C ALA A 402 -38.86 -13.48 -19.10
N ASP A 403 -38.51 -13.38 -20.39
CA ASP A 403 -39.04 -14.22 -21.47
C ASP A 403 -38.20 -15.50 -21.68
N GLY A 404 -37.16 -15.70 -20.86
CA GLY A 404 -36.27 -16.86 -20.94
C GLY A 404 -35.20 -16.73 -22.04
N ARG A 405 -34.99 -15.52 -22.59
CA ARG A 405 -33.95 -15.27 -23.60
C ARG A 405 -32.60 -15.15 -22.91
N ARG A 406 -31.72 -16.11 -23.19
CA ARG A 406 -30.34 -16.14 -22.69
C ARG A 406 -29.43 -15.41 -23.67
N THR A 407 -28.67 -14.45 -23.14
CA THR A 407 -27.74 -13.63 -23.92
C THR A 407 -26.40 -13.59 -23.21
N SER A 408 -25.32 -13.78 -23.96
CA SER A 408 -23.95 -13.58 -23.49
C SER A 408 -23.30 -12.38 -24.16
N MET A 409 -22.44 -11.70 -23.42
CA MET A 409 -21.67 -10.55 -23.86
C MET A 409 -20.23 -10.69 -23.39
N THR A 410 -19.28 -10.52 -24.32
CA THR A 410 -17.87 -10.32 -24.00
C THR A 410 -17.47 -8.92 -24.44
N GLN A 411 -16.95 -8.12 -23.52
CA GLN A 411 -16.42 -6.79 -23.80
C GLN A 411 -14.93 -6.76 -23.49
N GLN A 412 -14.12 -6.33 -24.45
CA GLN A 412 -12.69 -6.09 -24.26
C GLN A 412 -12.39 -4.62 -24.53
N ARG A 413 -11.50 -4.02 -23.73
CA ARG A 413 -11.06 -2.64 -23.96
C ARG A 413 -9.63 -2.38 -23.51
N PHE A 414 -9.03 -1.36 -24.11
CA PHE A 414 -7.69 -0.87 -23.79
C PHE A 414 -7.55 0.63 -24.10
N VAL A 415 -6.65 1.30 -23.40
CA VAL A 415 -6.09 2.61 -23.80
C VAL A 415 -4.73 2.33 -24.44
N SER A 416 -4.51 2.79 -25.67
CA SER A 416 -3.35 2.36 -26.47
C SER A 416 -2.03 2.84 -25.84
N MET A 417 -1.17 1.90 -25.45
CA MET A 417 0.18 2.22 -24.99
C MET A 417 1.10 2.61 -26.14
N LYS A 418 0.73 2.28 -27.39
CA LYS A 418 1.49 2.63 -28.59
C LYS A 418 1.06 3.98 -29.18
N ASP A 419 -0.25 4.19 -29.27
CA ASP A 419 -0.86 5.33 -29.95
C ASP A 419 -1.47 6.26 -28.90
N GLU A 420 -0.72 7.29 -28.51
CA GLU A 420 -0.95 8.16 -27.34
C GLU A 420 -2.41 8.61 -27.16
N HIS A 421 -3.11 8.94 -28.24
CA HIS A 421 -4.44 9.52 -28.21
C HIS A 421 -5.59 8.51 -28.36
N LEU A 422 -5.32 7.22 -28.60
CA LEU A 422 -6.34 6.25 -28.99
C LEU A 422 -6.73 5.28 -27.87
N ALA A 423 -8.02 4.95 -27.80
CA ALA A 423 -8.57 3.84 -27.02
C ALA A 423 -9.49 2.97 -27.88
N GLY A 424 -9.55 1.68 -27.56
CA GLY A 424 -10.36 0.69 -28.27
C GLY A 424 -11.29 -0.07 -27.33
N MET A 425 -12.49 -0.38 -27.81
CA MET A 425 -13.47 -1.24 -27.16
C MET A 425 -14.13 -2.15 -28.20
N LEU A 426 -14.23 -3.43 -27.91
CA LEU A 426 -14.96 -4.41 -28.71
C LEU A 426 -15.97 -5.11 -27.82
N THR A 427 -17.26 -5.00 -28.13
CA THR A 427 -18.35 -5.69 -27.41
C THR A 427 -19.03 -6.67 -28.33
N THR A 428 -18.95 -7.95 -28.02
CA THR A 428 -19.55 -9.05 -28.78
C THR A 428 -20.77 -9.57 -28.04
N PHE A 429 -21.93 -9.57 -28.71
CA PHE A 429 -23.17 -10.13 -28.20
C PHE A 429 -23.49 -11.44 -28.90
N THR A 430 -23.94 -12.43 -28.14
CA THR A 430 -24.45 -13.71 -28.66
C THR A 430 -25.83 -13.97 -28.09
N ALA A 431 -26.85 -14.02 -28.96
CA ALA A 431 -28.17 -14.51 -28.60
C ALA A 431 -28.13 -16.04 -28.59
N GLU A 432 -28.23 -16.68 -27.43
CA GLU A 432 -27.89 -18.10 -27.31
C GLU A 432 -29.04 -19.04 -27.62
N ASN A 433 -30.27 -18.61 -27.35
CA ASN A 433 -31.48 -19.40 -27.54
C ASN A 433 -32.63 -18.59 -28.19
N TRP A 434 -32.30 -17.47 -28.83
CA TRP A 434 -33.27 -16.57 -29.44
C TRP A 434 -32.69 -15.85 -30.66
N SER A 435 -33.55 -15.22 -31.44
CA SER A 435 -33.18 -14.33 -32.55
C SER A 435 -34.07 -13.11 -32.53
N GLY A 436 -33.54 -11.95 -32.91
CA GLY A 436 -34.27 -10.69 -32.88
C GLY A 436 -33.36 -9.48 -32.83
N ARG A 437 -33.94 -8.34 -32.44
CA ARG A 437 -33.25 -7.05 -32.45
C ARG A 437 -32.66 -6.74 -31.07
N LEU A 438 -31.39 -6.35 -31.06
CA LEU A 438 -30.73 -5.71 -29.92
C LEU A 438 -30.46 -4.25 -30.27
N GLU A 439 -30.90 -3.34 -29.42
CA GLU A 439 -30.55 -1.91 -29.54
C GLU A 439 -29.31 -1.62 -28.71
N VAL A 440 -28.36 -0.89 -29.29
CA VAL A 440 -27.11 -0.45 -28.64
C VAL A 440 -26.98 1.06 -28.78
N SER A 441 -26.85 1.79 -27.68
CA SER A 441 -26.57 3.23 -27.68
C SER A 441 -25.08 3.46 -27.41
N SER A 442 -24.38 4.08 -28.35
CA SER A 442 -22.94 4.37 -28.29
C SER A 442 -22.74 5.89 -28.30
N GLY A 443 -22.34 6.49 -27.18
CA GLY A 443 -22.23 7.96 -27.08
C GLY A 443 -21.00 8.48 -26.33
N LEU A 444 -20.75 9.78 -26.45
CA LEU A 444 -19.77 10.57 -25.70
C LEU A 444 -20.51 11.44 -24.69
N ASP A 445 -20.05 11.47 -23.44
CA ASP A 445 -20.68 12.25 -22.37
C ASP A 445 -19.72 13.29 -21.78
N GLY A 446 -19.96 14.56 -22.05
CA GLY A 446 -19.24 15.71 -21.49
C GLY A 446 -19.95 16.37 -20.33
N ARG A 447 -21.04 15.79 -19.82
CA ARG A 447 -21.78 16.27 -18.65
C ARG A 447 -21.19 15.76 -17.33
N VAL A 448 -19.96 15.24 -17.38
CA VAL A 448 -19.22 14.72 -16.23
C VAL A 448 -18.94 15.81 -15.19
N GLU A 449 -18.84 15.40 -13.93
CA GLU A 449 -18.53 16.26 -12.80
C GLU A 449 -17.49 15.58 -11.91
N ASN A 450 -16.70 16.39 -11.19
CA ASN A 450 -15.73 15.94 -10.18
C ASN A 450 -16.44 15.62 -8.86
N THR A 451 -16.95 14.39 -8.72
CA THR A 451 -17.72 13.94 -7.54
C THR A 451 -17.23 12.61 -6.96
N GLY A 452 -16.08 12.13 -7.43
CA GLY A 452 -15.49 10.84 -7.08
C GLY A 452 -14.97 10.78 -5.65
N VAL A 453 -14.73 11.96 -5.06
CA VAL A 453 -14.37 12.09 -3.64
C VAL A 453 -15.56 12.66 -2.87
N LYS A 454 -16.14 11.86 -1.97
CA LYS A 454 -17.36 12.23 -1.22
C LYS A 454 -17.22 13.55 -0.46
N ARG A 455 -16.06 13.80 0.16
CA ARG A 455 -15.77 15.03 0.92
C ARG A 455 -15.62 16.30 0.07
N TYR A 456 -15.49 16.16 -1.26
CA TYR A 456 -15.38 17.31 -2.18
C TYR A 456 -16.73 17.68 -2.80
N ARG A 457 -17.80 16.89 -2.60
CA ARG A 457 -19.11 17.10 -3.24
C ARG A 457 -19.79 18.43 -2.86
N ASP A 458 -19.42 19.02 -1.74
CA ASP A 458 -19.89 20.37 -1.33
C ASP A 458 -19.11 21.50 -2.02
N LEU A 459 -18.04 21.17 -2.75
CA LEU A 459 -17.27 22.10 -3.57
C LEU A 459 -17.81 22.11 -5.01
N THR A 460 -17.46 23.14 -5.76
CA THR A 460 -17.80 23.21 -7.18
C THR A 460 -17.23 22.02 -7.92
N SER A 461 -18.11 21.16 -8.44
CA SER A 461 -17.76 19.91 -9.15
C SER A 461 -17.69 20.08 -10.68
N ARG A 462 -18.13 21.23 -11.21
CA ARG A 462 -18.19 21.50 -12.65
C ARG A 462 -16.99 22.31 -13.10
N HIS A 463 -16.16 21.69 -13.94
CA HIS A 463 -14.95 22.30 -14.50
C HIS A 463 -15.00 22.47 -16.01
N LEU A 464 -16.09 22.07 -16.66
CA LEU A 464 -16.19 22.01 -18.12
C LEU A 464 -17.38 22.80 -18.64
N GLU A 465 -17.19 23.47 -19.77
CA GLU A 465 -18.25 24.00 -20.62
C GLU A 465 -18.19 23.35 -22.00
N VAL A 466 -19.37 23.06 -22.58
CA VAL A 466 -19.46 22.44 -23.91
C VAL A 466 -19.26 23.50 -24.99
N LEU A 467 -18.29 23.29 -25.88
CA LEU A 467 -18.01 24.20 -27.00
C LEU A 467 -18.66 23.75 -28.30
N GLY A 468 -18.76 22.45 -28.52
CA GLY A 468 -19.37 21.91 -29.72
C GLY A 468 -19.43 20.40 -29.71
N GLN A 469 -20.41 19.86 -30.41
CA GLN A 469 -20.60 18.43 -30.59
C GLN A 469 -21.24 18.18 -31.96
N GLY A 470 -21.30 16.93 -32.39
CA GLY A 470 -22.08 16.55 -33.56
C GLY A 470 -21.65 15.25 -34.21
N GLU A 471 -22.33 14.96 -35.31
CA GLU A 471 -21.98 13.88 -36.22
C GLU A 471 -20.92 14.36 -37.23
N VAL A 472 -19.81 13.60 -37.34
CA VAL A 472 -18.73 13.86 -38.29
C VAL A 472 -19.02 13.15 -39.61
N ASP A 473 -19.45 11.89 -39.51
CA ASP A 473 -19.95 11.04 -40.59
C ASP A 473 -20.89 9.97 -40.01
N GLN A 474 -21.37 9.04 -40.84
CA GLN A 474 -22.32 7.98 -40.43
C GLN A 474 -21.83 7.05 -39.30
N GLN A 475 -20.53 7.01 -39.02
CA GLN A 475 -19.92 6.13 -38.03
C GLN A 475 -19.26 6.89 -36.88
N THR A 476 -19.01 8.19 -37.04
CA THR A 476 -18.21 8.97 -36.10
C THR A 476 -18.98 10.16 -35.53
N VAL A 477 -18.95 10.27 -34.20
CA VAL A 477 -19.42 11.45 -33.46
C VAL A 477 -18.25 12.13 -32.76
N ASP A 478 -18.41 13.39 -32.41
CA ASP A 478 -17.41 14.14 -31.67
C ASP A 478 -17.97 15.13 -30.67
N LEU A 479 -17.19 15.41 -29.63
CA LEU A 479 -17.54 16.31 -28.54
C LEU A 479 -16.30 17.11 -28.12
N GLN A 480 -16.44 18.42 -28.03
CA GLN A 480 -15.43 19.34 -27.54
C GLN A 480 -15.97 20.13 -26.36
N VAL A 481 -15.19 20.13 -25.29
CA VAL A 481 -15.40 20.91 -24.06
C VAL A 481 -14.20 21.83 -23.82
N GLN A 482 -14.35 22.77 -22.90
CA GLN A 482 -13.28 23.63 -22.42
C GLN A 482 -13.30 23.74 -20.90
N THR A 483 -12.12 23.76 -20.29
CA THR A 483 -11.98 24.06 -18.86
C THR A 483 -12.28 25.53 -18.55
N LEU A 484 -12.90 25.82 -17.40
CA LEU A 484 -13.46 27.15 -17.11
C LEU A 484 -12.38 28.23 -16.93
N GLN A 485 -11.36 27.95 -16.11
CA GLN A 485 -10.30 28.91 -15.80
C GLN A 485 -9.08 28.67 -16.68
N SER A 486 -8.62 27.43 -16.82
CA SER A 486 -7.40 27.12 -17.56
C SER A 486 -7.57 27.18 -19.08
N ARG A 487 -8.81 27.25 -19.57
CA ARG A 487 -9.20 27.42 -20.99
C ARG A 487 -8.62 26.37 -21.94
N VAL A 488 -8.26 25.21 -21.41
CA VAL A 488 -7.81 24.07 -22.18
C VAL A 488 -9.02 23.45 -22.87
N ARG A 489 -8.96 23.31 -24.19
CA ARG A 489 -9.99 22.58 -24.94
C ARG A 489 -9.66 21.10 -24.91
N VAL A 490 -10.66 20.28 -24.67
CA VAL A 490 -10.55 18.81 -24.73
C VAL A 490 -11.57 18.34 -25.74
N ALA A 491 -11.14 17.54 -26.71
CA ALA A 491 -11.99 16.97 -27.71
C ALA A 491 -11.87 15.45 -27.73
N VAL A 492 -13.01 14.79 -27.88
CA VAL A 492 -13.10 13.35 -28.07
C VAL A 492 -13.88 13.09 -29.35
N ALA A 493 -13.35 12.24 -30.22
CA ALA A 493 -14.08 11.69 -31.36
C ALA A 493 -14.15 10.17 -31.24
N ALA A 494 -15.32 9.58 -31.51
CA ALA A 494 -15.52 8.14 -31.42
C ALA A 494 -16.13 7.58 -32.69
N ARG A 495 -15.43 6.62 -33.32
CA ARG A 495 -15.92 5.83 -34.45
C ARG A 495 -16.52 4.52 -33.94
N THR A 496 -17.76 4.21 -34.33
CA THR A 496 -18.43 2.96 -33.96
C THR A 496 -18.80 2.15 -35.21
N ARG A 497 -18.37 0.89 -35.29
CA ARG A 497 -18.66 -0.05 -36.39
C ARG A 497 -19.36 -1.29 -35.85
N VAL A 498 -20.21 -1.90 -36.68
CA VAL A 498 -20.80 -3.20 -36.41
C VAL A 498 -20.05 -4.22 -37.26
N VAL A 499 -19.70 -5.35 -36.66
CA VAL A 499 -18.92 -6.42 -37.28
C VAL A 499 -19.71 -7.72 -37.13
N GLY A 500 -20.09 -8.34 -38.24
CA GLY A 500 -20.72 -9.66 -38.30
C GLY A 500 -19.85 -10.62 -39.10
N ASP A 501 -19.70 -11.88 -38.64
CA ASP A 501 -18.82 -12.87 -39.27
C ASP A 501 -17.38 -12.37 -39.52
N GLY A 502 -16.88 -11.50 -38.64
CA GLY A 502 -15.55 -10.90 -38.73
C GLY A 502 -15.38 -9.85 -39.84
N GLN A 503 -16.47 -9.36 -40.45
CA GLN A 503 -16.46 -8.31 -41.46
C GLN A 503 -17.36 -7.13 -41.05
N PRO A 504 -17.03 -5.89 -41.47
CA PRO A 504 -17.92 -4.75 -41.24
C PRO A 504 -19.29 -4.96 -41.90
N THR A 505 -20.35 -4.71 -41.13
CA THR A 505 -21.74 -4.86 -41.57
C THR A 505 -22.49 -3.55 -41.37
N GLU A 506 -23.40 -3.22 -42.29
CA GLU A 506 -24.30 -2.08 -42.11
C GLU A 506 -25.31 -2.36 -40.98
N ALA A 507 -25.56 -1.35 -40.15
CA ALA A 507 -26.57 -1.37 -39.10
C ALA A 507 -27.45 -0.13 -39.24
N GLN A 508 -28.72 -0.23 -38.88
CA GLN A 508 -29.57 0.97 -38.78
C GLN A 508 -29.05 1.84 -37.65
N ARG A 509 -28.94 3.15 -37.92
CA ARG A 509 -28.37 4.11 -36.97
C ARG A 509 -29.27 5.33 -36.84
N ARG A 510 -29.37 5.87 -35.63
CA ARG A 510 -30.01 7.14 -35.34
C ARG A 510 -29.06 8.01 -34.52
N LEU A 511 -28.80 9.23 -34.99
CA LEU A 511 -28.08 10.24 -34.20
C LEU A 511 -28.91 10.61 -32.96
N VAL A 512 -28.24 10.60 -31.81
CA VAL A 512 -28.76 11.12 -30.54
C VAL A 512 -27.90 12.32 -30.17
N GLU A 513 -28.53 13.47 -29.98
CA GLU A 513 -27.84 14.71 -29.66
C GLU A 513 -28.61 15.48 -28.58
N GLU A 514 -27.94 15.69 -27.44
CA GLU A 514 -28.40 16.48 -26.31
C GLU A 514 -27.27 17.41 -25.86
N PRO A 515 -27.52 18.56 -25.20
CA PRO A 515 -26.44 19.41 -24.72
C PRO A 515 -25.42 18.64 -23.85
N GLY A 516 -24.18 18.53 -24.33
CA GLY A 516 -23.09 17.80 -23.69
C GLY A 516 -23.08 16.28 -23.92
N TYR A 517 -23.97 15.73 -24.73
CA TYR A 517 -24.02 14.31 -25.07
C TYR A 517 -24.33 14.09 -26.56
N VAL A 518 -23.54 13.25 -27.21
CA VAL A 518 -23.74 12.91 -28.63
C VAL A 518 -23.40 11.45 -28.88
N GLY A 519 -24.20 10.76 -29.69
CA GLY A 519 -24.00 9.33 -29.94
C GLY A 519 -24.87 8.78 -31.07
N HIS A 520 -24.78 7.48 -31.26
CA HIS A 520 -25.61 6.72 -32.19
C HIS A 520 -26.35 5.61 -31.47
N ASP A 521 -27.66 5.53 -31.68
CA ASP A 521 -28.43 4.33 -31.40
C ASP A 521 -28.35 3.40 -32.62
N LEU A 522 -27.94 2.15 -32.39
CA LEU A 522 -27.72 1.11 -33.38
C LEU A 522 -28.73 -0.01 -33.18
N VAL A 523 -29.26 -0.54 -34.27
CA VAL A 523 -30.06 -1.78 -34.26
C VAL A 523 -29.21 -2.91 -34.80
N LEU A 524 -28.97 -3.92 -33.96
CA LEU A 524 -28.28 -5.16 -34.32
C LEU A 524 -29.30 -6.27 -34.55
N GLU A 525 -29.19 -6.95 -35.68
CA GLU A 525 -29.97 -8.15 -35.98
C GLU A 525 -29.20 -9.37 -35.48
N LEU A 526 -29.66 -9.99 -34.40
CA LEU A 526 -29.04 -11.18 -33.81
C LEU A 526 -29.74 -12.44 -34.32
N SER A 527 -28.93 -13.40 -34.75
CA SER A 527 -29.36 -14.77 -35.04
C SER A 527 -28.86 -15.70 -33.94
N GLU A 528 -29.65 -16.72 -33.62
CA GLU A 528 -29.32 -17.69 -32.56
C GLU A 528 -27.93 -18.32 -32.80
N GLY A 529 -27.05 -18.22 -31.81
CA GLY A 529 -25.68 -18.75 -31.84
C GLY A 529 -24.69 -17.98 -32.70
N SER A 530 -25.11 -16.93 -33.43
CA SER A 530 -24.23 -16.12 -34.27
C SER A 530 -23.83 -14.83 -33.55
N PRO A 531 -22.53 -14.63 -33.25
CA PRO A 531 -22.07 -13.44 -32.56
C PRO A 531 -22.08 -12.20 -33.47
N VAL A 532 -22.45 -11.06 -32.91
CA VAL A 532 -22.33 -9.73 -33.55
C VAL A 532 -21.54 -8.81 -32.63
N SER A 533 -20.54 -8.13 -33.18
CA SER A 533 -19.67 -7.24 -32.41
C SER A 533 -19.89 -5.76 -32.74
N VAL A 534 -19.80 -4.92 -31.72
CA VAL A 534 -19.71 -3.47 -31.84
C VAL A 534 -18.27 -3.07 -31.54
N GLU A 535 -17.55 -2.64 -32.58
CA GLU A 535 -16.23 -2.03 -32.46
C GLU A 535 -16.38 -0.54 -32.19
N ARG A 536 -15.65 -0.02 -31.21
CA ARG A 536 -15.58 1.41 -30.91
C ARG A 536 -14.14 1.84 -30.71
N ILE A 537 -13.73 2.87 -31.43
CA ILE A 537 -12.41 3.50 -31.30
C ILE A 537 -12.59 4.97 -30.99
N ALA A 538 -12.00 5.42 -29.89
CA ALA A 538 -12.03 6.80 -29.45
C ALA A 538 -10.65 7.45 -29.60
N ALA A 539 -10.64 8.72 -29.98
CA ALA A 539 -9.46 9.58 -30.01
C ALA A 539 -9.68 10.77 -29.06
N LEU A 540 -8.74 11.02 -28.16
CA LEU A 540 -8.76 12.13 -27.20
C LEU A 540 -7.59 13.08 -27.45
N TYR A 541 -7.90 14.36 -27.64
CA TYR A 541 -6.91 15.42 -27.80
C TYR A 541 -7.23 16.61 -26.90
N THR A 542 -6.19 17.35 -26.52
CA THR A 542 -6.30 18.63 -25.85
C THR A 542 -5.62 19.74 -26.65
N SER A 543 -5.97 20.99 -26.36
CA SER A 543 -5.26 22.15 -26.92
C SER A 543 -3.81 22.31 -26.42
N ARG A 544 -3.32 21.42 -25.54
CA ARG A 544 -1.92 21.37 -25.10
C ARG A 544 -1.05 20.43 -25.94
N ASP A 545 -1.67 19.61 -26.78
CA ASP A 545 -0.94 18.64 -27.57
C ASP A 545 -0.03 19.32 -28.59
N ARG A 546 1.07 18.66 -28.92
CA ARG A 546 2.07 19.18 -29.85
C ARG A 546 1.75 18.73 -31.26
N ALA A 547 2.10 19.55 -32.24
CA ALA A 547 1.97 19.25 -33.66
C ALA A 547 0.53 18.97 -34.14
N ILE A 548 -0.47 19.58 -33.48
CA ILE A 548 -1.88 19.58 -33.90
C ILE A 548 -2.27 20.92 -34.54
N SER A 549 -3.33 20.94 -35.33
CA SER A 549 -3.97 22.18 -35.81
C SER A 549 -4.98 22.69 -34.78
N GLU A 550 -5.89 21.81 -34.34
CA GLU A 550 -6.94 22.12 -33.36
C GLU A 550 -7.43 20.80 -32.74
N SER A 551 -7.63 20.76 -31.42
CA SER A 551 -7.96 19.52 -30.68
C SER A 551 -9.11 18.69 -31.28
N ARG A 552 -10.18 19.35 -31.74
CA ARG A 552 -11.37 18.69 -32.31
C ARG A 552 -11.09 18.14 -33.71
N ASP A 553 -10.41 18.90 -34.55
CA ASP A 553 -10.06 18.45 -35.90
C ASP A 553 -9.07 17.28 -35.87
N ASP A 554 -8.07 17.32 -34.98
CA ASP A 554 -7.09 16.25 -34.81
C ASP A 554 -7.69 15.00 -34.15
N ALA A 555 -8.63 15.15 -33.20
CA ALA A 555 -9.40 14.02 -32.68
C ALA A 555 -10.22 13.32 -33.78
N ARG A 556 -10.92 14.09 -34.63
CA ARG A 556 -11.67 13.55 -35.78
C ARG A 556 -10.75 12.83 -36.75
N LEU A 557 -9.63 13.45 -37.09
CA LEU A 557 -8.65 12.89 -38.02
C LEU A 557 -8.09 11.57 -37.51
N ALA A 558 -7.70 11.53 -36.23
CA ALA A 558 -7.18 10.32 -35.59
C ALA A 558 -8.23 9.19 -35.55
N ALA A 559 -9.48 9.48 -35.17
CA ALA A 559 -10.55 8.48 -35.16
C ALA A 559 -10.87 7.96 -36.58
N ALA A 560 -10.84 8.82 -37.59
CA ALA A 560 -11.05 8.45 -38.99
C ALA A 560 -9.91 7.58 -39.55
N GLN A 561 -8.65 7.92 -39.23
CA GLN A 561 -7.45 7.23 -39.72
C GLN A 561 -7.07 5.99 -38.92
N ALA A 562 -7.63 5.81 -37.72
CA ALA A 562 -7.34 4.66 -36.88
C ALA A 562 -7.63 3.34 -37.62
N GLU A 563 -6.75 2.36 -37.42
CA GLU A 563 -6.95 0.99 -37.90
C GLU A 563 -8.15 0.34 -37.17
N ASP A 564 -8.48 -0.91 -37.49
CA ASP A 564 -9.50 -1.64 -36.74
C ASP A 564 -9.01 -2.03 -35.33
N TYR A 565 -9.93 -2.52 -34.50
CA TYR A 565 -9.64 -2.91 -33.11
C TYR A 565 -8.50 -3.93 -33.02
N THR A 566 -8.48 -4.93 -33.91
CA THR A 566 -7.49 -6.01 -33.89
C THR A 566 -6.09 -5.48 -34.16
N ALA A 567 -5.93 -4.62 -35.17
CA ALA A 567 -4.66 -4.00 -35.50
C ALA A 567 -4.17 -3.07 -34.38
N LEU A 568 -5.05 -2.25 -33.81
CA LEU A 568 -4.70 -1.38 -32.68
C LEU A 568 -4.31 -2.17 -31.43
N LEU A 569 -5.02 -3.28 -31.14
CA LEU A 569 -4.69 -4.16 -30.02
C LEU A 569 -3.30 -4.77 -30.19
N ALA A 570 -2.96 -5.27 -31.38
CA ALA A 570 -1.64 -5.84 -31.64
C ALA A 570 -0.50 -4.81 -31.44
N ARG A 571 -0.74 -3.55 -31.83
CA ARG A 571 0.22 -2.45 -31.59
C ARG A 571 0.35 -2.12 -30.11
N HIS A 572 -0.78 -2.06 -29.38
CA HIS A 572 -0.85 -1.85 -27.94
C HIS A 572 -0.08 -2.95 -27.18
N GLU A 573 -0.34 -4.22 -27.49
CA GLU A 573 0.36 -5.37 -26.90
C GLU A 573 1.86 -5.36 -27.23
N GLY A 574 2.24 -4.97 -28.45
CA GLY A 574 3.63 -4.77 -28.84
C GLY A 574 4.35 -3.74 -27.96
N ALA A 575 3.67 -2.64 -27.62
CA ALA A 575 4.21 -1.62 -26.72
C ALA A 575 4.34 -2.14 -25.27
N TRP A 576 3.32 -2.85 -24.76
CA TRP A 576 3.40 -3.49 -23.43
C TRP A 576 4.50 -4.54 -23.35
N ASN A 577 4.65 -5.39 -24.37
CA ASN A 577 5.75 -6.34 -24.45
C ASN A 577 7.12 -5.66 -24.38
N SER A 578 7.27 -4.50 -25.04
CA SER A 578 8.50 -3.72 -24.93
C SER A 578 8.71 -3.11 -23.54
N LEU A 579 7.65 -2.76 -22.81
CA LEU A 579 7.73 -2.26 -21.44
C LEU A 579 8.11 -3.40 -20.49
N TRP A 580 7.40 -4.52 -20.52
CA TRP A 580 7.70 -5.67 -19.64
C TRP A 580 9.10 -6.25 -19.89
N ASN A 581 9.60 -6.28 -21.13
CA ASN A 581 11.01 -6.66 -21.41
C ASN A 581 12.07 -5.78 -20.71
N ARG A 582 11.66 -4.64 -20.14
CA ARG A 582 12.49 -3.70 -19.40
C ARG A 582 12.16 -3.69 -17.91
N PHE A 583 10.88 -3.53 -17.56
CA PHE A 583 10.40 -3.24 -16.21
C PHE A 583 9.95 -4.46 -15.41
N ASP A 584 10.00 -5.67 -15.99
CA ASP A 584 9.57 -6.89 -15.32
C ASP A 584 10.49 -7.26 -14.15
N VAL A 585 9.88 -7.74 -13.07
CA VAL A 585 10.53 -8.14 -11.82
C VAL A 585 9.96 -9.49 -11.43
N GLU A 586 10.68 -10.55 -11.79
CA GLU A 586 10.30 -11.92 -11.44
C GLU A 586 10.63 -12.16 -9.96
N LEU A 587 9.62 -12.48 -9.16
CA LEU A 587 9.75 -12.72 -7.73
C LEU A 587 9.23 -14.12 -7.37
N ASP A 588 10.14 -15.10 -7.35
CA ASP A 588 9.84 -16.44 -6.83
C ASP A 588 9.80 -16.39 -5.30
N SER A 589 8.57 -16.31 -4.78
CA SER A 589 8.30 -16.29 -3.35
C SER A 589 7.38 -17.44 -2.94
N ALA A 590 7.19 -17.63 -1.63
CA ALA A 590 6.27 -18.65 -1.11
C ALA A 590 4.81 -18.51 -1.62
N ASN A 591 4.40 -17.34 -2.15
CA ASN A 591 3.05 -17.09 -2.64
C ASN A 591 3.05 -16.27 -3.95
N GLU A 592 2.55 -16.87 -5.04
CA GLU A 592 2.38 -16.25 -6.36
C GLU A 592 1.50 -14.99 -6.36
N TRP A 593 0.60 -14.85 -5.38
CA TRP A 593 -0.18 -13.62 -5.21
C TRP A 593 0.70 -12.40 -4.96
N THR A 594 1.82 -12.57 -4.25
CA THR A 594 2.80 -11.49 -4.00
C THR A 594 3.33 -10.93 -5.32
N GLU A 595 3.69 -11.81 -6.24
CA GLU A 595 4.17 -11.45 -7.58
C GLU A 595 3.05 -10.82 -8.41
N THR A 596 1.82 -11.33 -8.33
CA THR A 596 0.65 -10.74 -9.00
C THR A 596 0.43 -9.29 -8.59
N VAL A 597 0.47 -9.00 -7.29
CA VAL A 597 0.30 -7.64 -6.76
C VAL A 597 1.50 -6.76 -7.11
N LEU A 598 2.72 -7.30 -7.12
CA LEU A 598 3.91 -6.59 -7.58
C LEU A 598 3.78 -6.18 -9.06
N HIS A 599 3.33 -7.08 -9.94
CA HIS A 599 3.05 -6.75 -11.34
C HIS A 599 1.94 -5.73 -11.48
N LEU A 600 0.88 -5.79 -10.67
CA LEU A 600 -0.17 -4.77 -10.66
C LEU A 600 0.38 -3.38 -10.30
N HIS A 601 1.29 -3.30 -9.32
CA HIS A 601 1.93 -2.05 -8.92
C HIS A 601 2.81 -1.49 -10.06
N ILE A 602 3.64 -2.33 -10.69
CA ILE A 602 4.45 -1.95 -11.86
C ILE A 602 3.56 -1.49 -13.02
N PHE A 603 2.46 -2.21 -13.27
CA PHE A 603 1.48 -1.86 -14.28
C PHE A 603 0.92 -0.45 -14.08
N HIS A 604 0.41 -0.13 -12.89
CA HIS A 604 -0.13 1.20 -12.59
C HIS A 604 0.93 2.31 -12.61
N LEU A 605 2.18 2.00 -12.25
CA LEU A 605 3.30 2.92 -12.43
C LEU A 605 3.51 3.24 -13.91
N LEU A 606 3.50 2.24 -14.78
CA LEU A 606 3.68 2.40 -16.22
C LEU A 606 2.47 3.04 -16.93
N GLN A 607 1.27 2.87 -16.39
CA GLN A 607 0.08 3.59 -16.86
C GLN A 607 0.05 5.05 -16.42
N THR A 608 0.67 5.39 -15.28
CA THR A 608 0.77 6.79 -14.82
C THR A 608 1.94 7.51 -15.48
N ILE A 609 3.09 6.84 -15.56
CA ILE A 609 4.37 7.35 -16.06
C ILE A 609 4.85 6.40 -17.15
N SER A 610 4.41 6.70 -18.38
CA SER A 610 4.71 5.93 -19.58
C SER A 610 5.76 6.62 -20.46
N PRO A 611 6.18 6.02 -21.59
CA PRO A 611 6.96 6.70 -22.63
C PRO A 611 6.41 8.06 -23.07
N HIS A 612 5.08 8.25 -23.09
CA HIS A 612 4.42 9.48 -23.53
C HIS A 612 4.63 10.62 -22.54
N THR A 613 4.85 10.32 -21.27
CA THR A 613 5.16 11.31 -20.21
C THR A 613 6.40 12.16 -20.54
N ALA A 614 7.33 11.64 -21.34
CA ALA A 614 8.62 12.29 -21.61
C ALA A 614 8.50 13.69 -22.23
N HIS A 615 7.40 13.99 -22.91
CA HIS A 615 7.15 15.30 -23.54
C HIS A 615 5.97 16.06 -22.93
N LEU A 616 5.31 15.50 -21.92
CA LEU A 616 4.20 16.15 -21.24
C LEU A 616 4.71 17.08 -20.14
N ASP A 617 3.98 18.16 -19.91
CA ASP A 617 4.27 19.10 -18.82
C ASP A 617 3.60 18.63 -17.51
N VAL A 618 4.13 17.57 -16.91
CA VAL A 618 3.51 16.87 -15.77
C VAL A 618 4.53 16.44 -14.71
N GLY A 619 4.12 16.55 -13.44
CA GLY A 619 4.81 15.92 -12.31
C GLY A 619 4.20 14.57 -11.95
N VAL A 620 4.52 14.06 -10.76
CA VAL A 620 4.02 12.76 -10.28
C VAL A 620 2.95 12.93 -9.20
N PRO A 621 1.67 12.63 -9.48
CA PRO A 621 0.61 12.76 -8.50
C PRO A 621 0.66 11.62 -7.47
N ALA A 622 0.36 11.93 -6.20
CA ALA A 622 0.37 10.95 -5.10
C ALA A 622 -0.67 9.81 -5.25
N ARG A 623 -1.66 9.99 -6.15
CA ARG A 623 -2.74 9.01 -6.42
C ARG A 623 -2.80 8.51 -7.86
N GLY A 624 -1.75 8.72 -8.64
CA GLY A 624 -1.78 8.49 -10.07
C GLY A 624 -2.86 9.35 -10.77
N TRP A 625 -3.25 8.94 -11.98
CA TRP A 625 -4.38 9.54 -12.71
C TRP A 625 -5.67 8.72 -12.56
N HIS A 626 -5.81 7.98 -11.46
CA HIS A 626 -6.84 6.94 -11.27
C HIS A 626 -8.12 7.46 -10.59
N GLY A 627 -8.10 8.71 -10.13
CA GLY A 627 -9.20 9.32 -9.40
C GLY A 627 -8.86 10.73 -8.91
N GLU A 628 -9.72 11.28 -8.08
CA GLU A 628 -9.72 12.69 -7.67
C GLU A 628 -9.11 12.93 -6.29
N ALA A 629 -8.71 11.87 -5.56
CA ALA A 629 -8.04 12.02 -4.28
C ALA A 629 -6.77 12.88 -4.40
N TYR A 630 -6.56 13.74 -3.40
CA TYR A 630 -5.54 14.79 -3.41
C TYR A 630 -5.56 15.71 -4.65
N ARG A 631 -6.69 15.78 -5.38
CA ARG A 631 -6.91 16.68 -6.51
C ARG A 631 -5.91 16.47 -7.66
N GLY A 632 -5.25 15.31 -7.69
CA GLY A 632 -4.16 15.02 -8.62
C GLY A 632 -2.87 15.82 -8.36
N HIS A 633 -2.73 16.51 -7.23
CA HIS A 633 -1.54 17.31 -6.95
C HIS A 633 -0.27 16.48 -6.76
N VAL A 634 0.87 17.12 -7.02
CA VAL A 634 2.21 16.57 -6.92
C VAL A 634 2.81 16.93 -5.56
N PHE A 635 3.23 15.90 -4.82
CA PHE A 635 3.81 16.00 -3.47
C PHE A 635 5.28 15.56 -3.48
N TRP A 636 5.85 15.35 -2.30
CA TRP A 636 7.16 14.72 -2.12
C TRP A 636 7.19 13.21 -2.44
N ASP A 637 6.04 12.57 -2.70
CA ASP A 637 5.90 11.13 -3.01
C ASP A 637 6.79 10.67 -4.18
N GLU A 638 7.21 11.59 -5.04
CA GLU A 638 8.25 11.36 -6.06
C GLU A 638 9.54 10.71 -5.49
N LEU A 639 9.85 10.94 -4.22
CA LEU A 639 10.95 10.31 -3.48
C LEU A 639 10.89 8.77 -3.48
N PHE A 640 9.68 8.20 -3.46
CA PHE A 640 9.45 6.74 -3.50
C PHE A 640 9.37 6.20 -4.92
N ILE A 641 9.10 7.07 -5.91
CA ILE A 641 8.80 6.68 -7.30
C ILE A 641 10.05 6.75 -8.17
N PHE A 642 10.89 7.76 -7.95
CA PHE A 642 12.09 8.01 -8.73
C PHE A 642 13.13 6.90 -8.67
N PRO A 643 13.36 6.21 -7.53
CA PRO A 643 14.29 5.09 -7.51
C PRO A 643 14.01 4.06 -8.62
N PHE A 644 12.75 3.68 -8.82
CA PHE A 644 12.34 2.76 -9.89
C PHE A 644 12.67 3.32 -11.28
N PHE A 645 12.22 4.53 -11.61
CA PHE A 645 12.42 5.09 -12.96
C PHE A 645 13.87 5.50 -13.24
N ASN A 646 14.66 5.88 -12.23
CA ASN A 646 16.07 6.19 -12.41
C ASN A 646 16.82 4.97 -12.94
N PHE A 647 16.56 3.79 -12.38
CA PHE A 647 17.17 2.55 -12.83
C PHE A 647 16.51 2.01 -14.10
N GLU A 648 15.20 2.11 -14.29
CA GLU A 648 14.59 1.45 -15.46
C GLU A 648 14.58 2.30 -16.74
N ARG A 649 14.31 3.59 -16.60
CA ARG A 649 14.20 4.52 -17.72
C ARG A 649 14.47 5.97 -17.27
N PRO A 650 15.75 6.33 -17.05
CA PRO A 650 16.10 7.62 -16.47
C PRO A 650 15.58 8.83 -17.26
N SER A 651 15.32 8.71 -18.56
CA SER A 651 14.71 9.80 -19.33
C SER A 651 13.33 10.21 -18.84
N LEU A 652 12.54 9.30 -18.25
CA LEU A 652 11.26 9.62 -17.64
C LEU A 652 11.44 10.38 -16.33
N ALA A 653 12.37 9.95 -15.48
CA ALA A 653 12.71 10.68 -14.25
C ALA A 653 13.22 12.10 -14.56
N ALA A 654 14.03 12.27 -15.61
CA ALA A 654 14.50 13.56 -16.06
C ALA A 654 13.33 14.48 -16.52
N ALA A 655 12.34 13.93 -17.24
CA ALA A 655 11.15 14.70 -17.64
C ALA A 655 10.31 15.16 -16.42
N LEU A 656 10.18 14.29 -15.41
CA LEU A 656 9.49 14.63 -14.16
C LEU A 656 10.25 15.68 -13.32
N LEU A 657 11.58 15.70 -13.39
CA LEU A 657 12.40 16.79 -12.81
C LEU A 657 12.30 18.08 -13.62
N GLN A 658 12.13 17.97 -14.94
CA GLN A 658 11.90 19.13 -15.79
C GLN A 658 10.61 19.86 -15.37
N TYR A 659 9.56 19.12 -14.99
CA TYR A 659 8.37 19.74 -14.40
C TYR A 659 8.71 20.64 -13.21
N ARG A 660 9.54 20.19 -12.26
CA ARG A 660 9.99 21.02 -11.13
C ARG A 660 10.82 22.21 -11.60
N TYR A 661 11.76 21.99 -12.51
CA TYR A 661 12.63 23.03 -13.05
C TYR A 661 11.83 24.15 -13.73
N ASP A 662 10.81 23.81 -14.52
CA ASP A 662 9.95 24.78 -15.21
C ASP A 662 9.15 25.66 -14.23
N ARG A 663 8.98 25.23 -12.97
CA ARG A 663 8.37 26.00 -11.87
C ARG A 663 9.38 26.64 -10.91
N LEU A 664 10.68 26.53 -11.18
CA LEU A 664 11.72 27.08 -10.31
C LEU A 664 11.55 28.60 -10.10
N GLY A 665 11.11 29.33 -11.13
CA GLY A 665 10.79 30.75 -11.03
C GLY A 665 9.68 31.06 -10.01
N THR A 666 8.63 30.24 -9.98
CA THR A 666 7.53 30.35 -9.01
C THR A 666 8.03 30.04 -7.59
N ALA A 667 8.82 28.98 -7.43
CA ALA A 667 9.43 28.62 -6.14
C ALA A 667 10.35 29.72 -5.59
N ARG A 668 11.14 30.38 -6.46
CA ARG A 668 11.95 31.54 -6.10
C ARG A 668 11.11 32.74 -5.65
N ALA A 669 9.97 32.97 -6.33
CA ALA A 669 9.05 34.03 -5.93
C ALA A 669 8.39 33.74 -4.57
N ALA A 670 8.03 32.48 -4.31
CA ALA A 670 7.49 32.04 -3.04
C ALA A 670 8.50 32.23 -1.89
N ALA A 671 9.76 31.83 -2.08
CA ALA A 671 10.81 32.06 -1.08
C ALA A 671 10.95 33.55 -0.72
N ARG A 672 11.04 34.43 -1.74
CA ARG A 672 11.13 35.88 -1.53
C ARG A 672 9.91 36.46 -0.81
N ALA A 673 8.72 35.96 -1.10
CA ALA A 673 7.48 36.43 -0.46
C ALA A 673 7.48 36.12 1.05
N GLU A 674 8.09 35.02 1.46
CA GLU A 674 8.27 34.62 2.87
C GLU A 674 9.57 35.19 3.50
N GLY A 675 10.31 36.04 2.78
CA GLY A 675 11.54 36.67 3.28
C GLY A 675 12.79 35.79 3.21
N TYR A 676 12.75 34.70 2.47
CA TYR A 676 13.88 33.80 2.22
C TYR A 676 14.57 34.06 0.87
N GLU A 677 15.77 33.53 0.72
CA GLU A 677 16.47 33.44 -0.57
C GLU A 677 16.20 32.08 -1.23
N GLY A 678 16.73 31.85 -2.43
CA GLY A 678 16.66 30.54 -3.07
C GLY A 678 15.29 30.18 -3.64
N ALA A 679 15.00 28.88 -3.69
CA ALA A 679 13.73 28.32 -4.15
C ALA A 679 13.01 27.57 -3.03
N MET A 680 11.74 27.94 -2.80
CA MET A 680 10.83 27.27 -1.88
C MET A 680 9.69 26.65 -2.69
N PHE A 681 9.86 25.39 -3.06
CA PHE A 681 8.81 24.62 -3.73
C PHE A 681 7.61 24.39 -2.81
N PRO A 682 6.38 24.38 -3.35
CA PRO A 682 5.17 24.17 -2.56
C PRO A 682 5.04 22.72 -2.08
N TRP A 683 4.32 22.52 -0.96
CA TRP A 683 3.97 21.19 -0.48
C TRP A 683 3.05 20.46 -1.46
N GLN A 684 2.01 21.16 -1.95
CA GLN A 684 1.16 20.67 -3.03
C GLN A 684 1.38 21.51 -4.29
N SER A 685 1.84 20.85 -5.35
CA SER A 685 2.10 21.49 -6.63
C SER A 685 1.08 21.04 -7.68
N GLY A 686 0.50 22.01 -8.39
CA GLY A 686 -0.42 21.79 -9.52
C GLY A 686 0.15 22.29 -10.85
N ALA A 687 -0.65 23.04 -11.60
CA ALA A 687 -0.29 23.53 -12.94
C ALA A 687 0.91 24.50 -12.92
N THR A 688 0.90 25.47 -11.99
CA THR A 688 1.83 26.63 -12.01
C THR A 688 2.98 26.55 -11.01
N GLY A 689 2.93 25.58 -10.09
CA GLY A 689 3.89 25.43 -8.98
C GLY A 689 3.73 26.46 -7.87
N ARG A 690 2.59 27.15 -7.77
CA ARG A 690 2.22 27.85 -6.54
C ARG A 690 1.78 26.82 -5.48
N GLU A 691 1.67 27.29 -4.24
CA GLU A 691 1.14 26.48 -3.14
C GLU A 691 -0.35 26.21 -3.32
N GLU A 692 -0.70 24.94 -3.47
CA GLU A 692 -2.07 24.44 -3.56
C GLU A 692 -2.57 23.77 -2.27
N THR A 693 -1.75 23.75 -1.22
CA THR A 693 -2.15 23.26 0.10
C THR A 693 -3.30 24.10 0.63
N GLN A 694 -4.34 23.42 1.10
CA GLN A 694 -5.49 24.09 1.68
C GLN A 694 -5.07 24.84 2.95
N ARG A 695 -5.72 25.97 3.23
CA ARG A 695 -5.49 26.72 4.49
C ARG A 695 -6.32 26.20 5.65
N VAL A 696 -7.36 25.44 5.32
CA VAL A 696 -8.26 24.82 6.27
C VAL A 696 -8.65 23.44 5.77
N HIS A 697 -8.85 22.50 6.69
CA HIS A 697 -9.33 21.16 6.39
C HIS A 697 -10.53 20.79 7.27
N LEU A 698 -11.42 19.96 6.75
CA LEU A 698 -12.57 19.43 7.50
C LEU A 698 -12.16 18.15 8.22
N ASN A 699 -12.33 18.09 9.55
CA ASN A 699 -12.31 16.82 10.25
C ASN A 699 -13.69 16.14 10.13
N PRO A 700 -13.80 14.98 9.43
CA PRO A 700 -15.08 14.33 9.22
C PRO A 700 -15.67 13.71 10.50
N LYS A 701 -14.89 13.51 11.56
CA LYS A 701 -15.36 12.96 12.83
C LYS A 701 -16.09 14.01 13.67
N SER A 702 -15.55 15.22 13.71
CA SER A 702 -16.12 16.33 14.50
C SER A 702 -17.01 17.26 13.68
N GLY A 703 -16.87 17.25 12.35
CA GLY A 703 -17.52 18.19 11.43
C GLY A 703 -16.93 19.61 11.46
N ARG A 704 -15.78 19.81 12.11
CA ARG A 704 -15.15 21.13 12.27
C ARG A 704 -14.11 21.41 11.20
N TRP A 705 -14.03 22.68 10.79
CA TRP A 705 -12.98 23.20 9.92
C TRP A 705 -11.81 23.72 10.77
N LEU A 706 -10.63 23.17 10.54
CA LEU A 706 -9.41 23.44 11.29
C LEU A 706 -8.38 24.13 10.40
N PRO A 707 -7.50 24.99 10.95
CA PRO A 707 -6.31 25.45 10.22
C PRO A 707 -5.51 24.27 9.67
N ASP A 708 -4.91 24.45 8.51
CA ASP A 708 -3.98 23.48 7.93
C ASP A 708 -2.61 24.13 7.77
N HIS A 709 -1.64 23.63 8.54
CA HIS A 709 -0.27 24.11 8.57
C HIS A 709 0.69 23.27 7.72
N SER A 710 0.18 22.36 6.87
CA SER A 710 1.01 21.46 6.05
C SER A 710 1.94 22.18 5.08
N HIS A 711 1.68 23.45 4.75
CA HIS A 711 2.62 24.29 3.97
C HIS A 711 3.97 24.52 4.68
N ASN A 712 4.06 24.24 5.99
CA ASN A 712 5.33 24.25 6.74
C ASN A 712 6.18 23.00 6.50
N GLN A 713 5.67 22.00 5.76
CA GLN A 713 6.45 20.84 5.29
C GLN A 713 7.39 21.22 4.15
N ARG A 714 8.36 22.07 4.50
CA ARG A 714 9.37 22.60 3.56
C ARG A 714 10.34 21.52 3.08
N HIS A 715 10.30 20.33 3.68
CA HIS A 715 11.11 19.18 3.31
C HIS A 715 10.82 18.61 1.91
N VAL A 716 9.73 19.03 1.24
CA VAL A 716 9.57 18.79 -0.21
C VAL A 716 10.78 19.27 -1.03
N ASN A 717 11.43 20.37 -0.61
CA ASN A 717 12.66 20.86 -1.24
C ASN A 717 13.82 19.86 -1.07
N ILE A 718 13.90 19.18 0.08
CA ILE A 718 14.89 18.14 0.35
C ILE A 718 14.63 16.93 -0.56
N ALA A 719 13.38 16.52 -0.72
CA ALA A 719 13.00 15.41 -1.61
C ALA A 719 13.40 15.70 -3.07
N ILE A 720 13.12 16.91 -3.57
CA ILE A 720 13.52 17.34 -4.92
C ILE A 720 15.05 17.32 -5.07
N ALA A 721 15.79 17.89 -4.11
CA ALA A 721 17.25 17.88 -4.14
C ALA A 721 17.81 16.45 -4.11
N TYR A 722 17.23 15.57 -3.29
CA TYR A 722 17.60 14.16 -3.24
C TYR A 722 17.38 13.48 -4.58
N ASN A 723 16.20 13.65 -5.19
CA ASN A 723 15.84 13.09 -6.49
C ASN A 723 16.78 13.53 -7.61
N VAL A 724 17.15 14.82 -7.64
CA VAL A 724 18.12 15.37 -8.60
C VAL A 724 19.48 14.69 -8.45
N TRP A 725 19.98 14.59 -7.23
CA TRP A 725 21.27 13.97 -6.97
C TRP A 725 21.27 12.49 -7.31
N GLN A 726 20.25 11.73 -6.88
CA GLN A 726 20.16 10.30 -7.18
C GLN A 726 20.06 10.05 -8.70
N HIS A 727 19.31 10.89 -9.42
CA HIS A 727 19.26 10.82 -10.88
C HIS A 727 20.66 10.99 -11.50
N TYR A 728 21.45 11.97 -11.04
CA TYR A 728 22.84 12.13 -11.46
C TYR A 728 23.71 10.93 -11.07
N MET A 729 23.55 10.37 -9.86
CA MET A 729 24.33 9.22 -9.40
C MET A 729 24.11 7.97 -10.25
N VAL A 730 22.87 7.74 -10.70
CA VAL A 730 22.52 6.61 -11.56
C VAL A 730 22.94 6.83 -13.01
N THR A 731 22.77 8.04 -13.55
CA THR A 731 23.03 8.33 -14.98
C THR A 731 24.47 8.74 -15.28
N GLY A 732 25.15 9.39 -14.34
CA GLY A 732 26.41 10.10 -14.57
C GLY A 732 26.27 11.30 -15.52
N SER A 733 25.05 11.78 -15.79
CA SER A 733 24.80 12.80 -16.81
C SER A 733 25.18 14.19 -16.33
N THR A 734 26.37 14.66 -16.72
CA THR A 734 26.80 16.04 -16.49
C THR A 734 25.97 17.06 -17.28
N GLY A 735 25.38 16.65 -18.41
CA GLY A 735 24.45 17.48 -19.19
C GLY A 735 23.17 17.77 -18.41
N PHE A 736 22.53 16.73 -17.86
CA PHE A 736 21.37 16.92 -16.96
C PHE A 736 21.75 17.78 -15.76
N LEU A 737 22.88 17.48 -15.11
CA LEU A 737 23.31 18.21 -13.94
C LEU A 737 23.53 19.70 -14.27
N ARG A 738 24.21 20.03 -15.38
CA ARG A 738 24.45 21.43 -15.78
C ARG A 738 23.16 22.19 -16.11
N PHE A 739 22.27 21.60 -16.90
CA PHE A 739 21.15 22.34 -17.51
C PHE A 739 19.83 22.26 -16.72
N THR A 740 19.76 21.39 -15.70
CA THR A 740 18.54 21.19 -14.92
C THR A 740 18.86 21.03 -13.44
N GLY A 741 19.71 20.05 -13.10
CA GLY A 741 19.89 19.62 -11.70
C GLY A 741 20.62 20.62 -10.79
N ALA A 742 21.73 21.19 -11.26
CA ALA A 742 22.64 21.99 -10.43
C ALA A 742 22.00 23.30 -9.99
N GLU A 743 21.27 23.97 -10.89
CA GLU A 743 20.54 25.19 -10.55
C GLU A 743 19.47 24.91 -9.47
N MET A 744 18.71 23.82 -9.59
CA MET A 744 17.76 23.43 -8.53
C MET A 744 18.46 23.15 -7.19
N LEU A 745 19.55 22.37 -7.20
CA LEU A 745 20.29 22.07 -5.97
C LEU A 745 20.83 23.33 -5.28
N ILE A 746 21.39 24.26 -6.05
CA ILE A 746 21.94 25.53 -5.56
C ILE A 746 20.83 26.42 -5.00
N GLU A 747 19.70 26.55 -5.71
CA GLU A 747 18.60 27.39 -5.24
C GLU A 747 17.90 26.81 -4.01
N ILE A 748 17.77 25.49 -3.92
CA ILE A 748 17.27 24.81 -2.71
C ILE A 748 18.27 24.99 -1.55
N ALA A 749 19.58 24.91 -1.80
CA ALA A 749 20.60 25.17 -0.79
C ALA A 749 20.57 26.62 -0.29
N ARG A 750 20.36 27.59 -1.17
CA ARG A 750 20.15 29.01 -0.81
C ARG A 750 18.94 29.19 0.10
N PHE A 751 17.83 28.54 -0.24
CA PHE A 751 16.63 28.58 0.60
C PHE A 751 16.92 28.08 2.01
N TRP A 752 17.47 26.87 2.14
CA TRP A 752 17.77 26.32 3.46
C TRP A 752 18.83 27.13 4.21
N SER A 753 19.87 27.63 3.53
CA SER A 753 20.86 28.50 4.17
C SER A 753 20.25 29.80 4.70
N SER A 754 19.28 30.39 3.99
CA SER A 754 18.56 31.58 4.44
C SER A 754 17.55 31.30 5.55
N ALA A 755 17.00 30.09 5.61
CA ALA A 755 16.07 29.65 6.65
C ALA A 755 16.77 29.26 7.97
N THR A 756 18.09 29.10 7.97
CA THR A 756 18.87 28.76 9.17
C THR A 756 19.23 29.99 10.01
N THR A 757 19.06 29.86 11.33
CA THR A 757 19.46 30.86 12.32
C THR A 757 20.67 30.37 13.12
N TYR A 758 21.58 31.26 13.50
CA TYR A 758 22.73 30.89 14.34
C TYR A 758 22.44 31.20 15.81
N ASP A 759 22.54 30.18 16.67
CA ASP A 759 22.51 30.33 18.12
C ASP A 759 23.94 30.54 18.64
N GLU A 760 24.27 31.77 19.04
CA GLU A 760 25.59 32.11 19.58
C GLU A 760 25.90 31.43 20.91
N ALA A 761 24.88 31.11 21.72
CA ALA A 761 25.07 30.52 23.04
C ALA A 761 25.52 29.05 22.93
N GLU A 762 24.90 28.30 22.01
CA GLU A 762 25.24 26.91 21.72
C GLU A 762 26.33 26.77 20.66
N GLY A 763 26.61 27.85 19.91
CA GLY A 763 27.55 27.86 18.80
C GLY A 763 27.09 27.03 17.60
N ARG A 764 25.76 26.84 17.44
CA ARG A 764 25.12 25.93 16.49
C ARG A 764 24.14 26.65 15.56
N TYR A 765 23.89 26.10 14.38
CA TYR A 765 22.78 26.54 13.52
C TYR A 765 21.51 25.76 13.83
N GLU A 766 20.37 26.44 13.76
CA GLU A 766 19.04 25.91 13.98
C GLU A 766 18.14 26.15 12.77
N ILE A 767 17.13 25.28 12.61
CA ILE A 767 16.01 25.49 11.70
C ILE A 767 14.74 25.55 12.55
N LEU A 768 13.96 26.60 12.37
CA LEU A 768 12.79 26.91 13.18
C LEU A 768 11.54 26.98 12.30
N GLY A 769 10.37 26.71 12.89
CA GLY A 769 9.08 26.92 12.23
C GLY A 769 8.78 25.92 11.11
N VAL A 770 9.27 24.69 11.21
CA VAL A 770 9.07 23.64 10.18
C VAL A 770 8.13 22.54 10.66
N MET A 771 7.50 21.83 9.72
CA MET A 771 6.84 20.55 9.97
C MET A 771 7.69 19.45 9.33
N GLY A 772 7.94 18.37 10.07
CA GLY A 772 8.65 17.18 9.54
C GLY A 772 7.74 16.28 8.71
N PRO A 773 8.24 15.11 8.24
CA PRO A 773 7.40 14.10 7.64
C PRO A 773 6.25 13.60 8.52
N ASP A 774 6.39 13.63 9.85
CA ASP A 774 5.27 13.33 10.73
C ASP A 774 4.27 14.50 10.81
N GLU A 775 3.18 14.39 10.06
CA GLU A 775 2.14 15.43 9.98
C GLU A 775 1.24 15.54 11.22
N TYR A 776 1.42 14.68 12.22
CA TYR A 776 0.72 14.82 13.51
C TYR A 776 1.26 15.94 14.38
N HIS A 777 2.49 16.38 14.11
CA HIS A 777 3.16 17.43 14.87
C HIS A 777 3.30 18.70 14.03
N GLU A 778 2.42 19.65 14.27
CA GLU A 778 2.38 20.96 13.60
C GLU A 778 2.77 22.13 14.52
N ASN A 779 2.67 21.96 15.83
CA ASN A 779 3.01 22.97 16.84
C ASN A 779 3.39 22.31 18.18
N TYR A 780 3.90 23.13 19.11
CA TYR A 780 4.08 22.69 20.50
C TYR A 780 2.74 22.70 21.26
N PRO A 781 2.59 21.86 22.30
CA PRO A 781 1.41 21.88 23.17
C PRO A 781 1.07 23.29 23.65
N ASP A 782 -0.21 23.66 23.53
CA ASP A 782 -0.77 24.94 23.98
C ASP A 782 -0.11 26.20 23.34
N SER A 783 0.62 26.05 22.23
CA SER A 783 1.21 27.15 21.46
C SER A 783 0.30 27.61 20.31
N ASP A 784 0.04 28.91 20.24
CA ASP A 784 -0.64 29.55 19.10
C ASP A 784 0.28 29.76 17.88
N GLN A 785 1.59 29.51 18.02
CA GLN A 785 2.55 29.62 16.91
C GLN A 785 2.80 28.24 16.28
N PRO A 786 2.53 28.06 14.97
CA PRO A 786 2.82 26.83 14.26
C PRO A 786 4.31 26.67 13.95
N GLY A 787 4.73 25.43 13.77
CA GLY A 787 6.06 25.01 13.38
C GLY A 787 6.93 24.56 14.56
N LEU A 788 7.74 23.55 14.29
CA LEU A 788 8.63 22.90 15.22
C LEU A 788 10.06 23.44 15.08
N ARG A 789 10.87 23.26 16.13
CA ARG A 789 12.30 23.57 16.11
C ARG A 789 13.12 22.30 15.92
N ASN A 790 14.15 22.40 15.08
CA ASN A 790 15.20 21.40 14.93
C ASN A 790 14.65 19.98 14.72
N ASN A 791 13.69 19.82 13.78
CA ASN A 791 13.28 18.49 13.33
C ASN A 791 14.50 17.75 12.77
N THR A 792 14.79 16.56 13.31
CA THR A 792 16.05 15.85 13.05
C THR A 792 16.19 15.43 11.60
N TYR A 793 15.10 14.94 10.98
CA TYR A 793 15.10 14.62 9.54
C TYR A 793 15.48 15.84 8.71
N THR A 794 14.80 16.97 8.94
CA THR A 794 15.02 18.22 8.23
C THR A 794 16.47 18.71 8.41
N ASN A 795 16.95 18.83 9.65
CA ASN A 795 18.28 19.36 9.94
C ASN A 795 19.39 18.52 9.29
N VAL A 796 19.35 17.19 9.46
CA VAL A 796 20.38 16.29 8.90
C VAL A 796 20.34 16.30 7.38
N MET A 797 19.14 16.27 6.78
CA MET A 797 19.04 16.28 5.33
C MET A 797 19.35 17.65 4.71
N VAL A 798 19.17 18.76 5.42
CA VAL A 798 19.68 20.07 4.97
C VAL A 798 21.20 20.08 4.91
N VAL A 799 21.88 19.52 5.90
CA VAL A 799 23.33 19.34 5.85
C VAL A 799 23.73 18.51 4.63
N TRP A 800 23.00 17.42 4.37
CA TRP A 800 23.21 16.62 3.17
C TRP A 800 23.02 17.45 1.89
N VAL A 801 21.94 18.23 1.76
CA VAL A 801 21.68 19.10 0.59
C VAL A 801 22.80 20.11 0.38
N LEU A 802 23.25 20.80 1.43
CA LEU A 802 24.33 21.79 1.34
C LEU A 802 25.64 21.14 0.87
N GLN A 803 25.96 19.94 1.37
CA GLN A 803 27.12 19.19 0.91
C GLN A 803 27.00 18.77 -0.56
N ARG A 804 25.83 18.31 -1.00
CA ARG A 804 25.59 17.94 -2.41
C ARG A 804 25.61 19.13 -3.35
N ALA A 805 25.14 20.30 -2.91
CA ALA A 805 25.22 21.54 -3.68
C ALA A 805 26.68 21.98 -3.88
N LEU A 806 27.52 21.86 -2.85
CA LEU A 806 28.96 22.09 -2.95
C LEU A 806 29.63 21.08 -3.90
N GLU A 807 29.34 19.79 -3.71
CA GLU A 807 29.89 18.70 -4.52
C GLU A 807 29.48 18.81 -6.00
N THR A 808 28.28 19.33 -6.27
CA THR A 808 27.81 19.61 -7.63
C THR A 808 28.76 20.54 -8.39
N LEU A 809 29.28 21.58 -7.73
CA LEU A 809 30.26 22.48 -8.35
C LEU A 809 31.60 21.80 -8.61
N ASP A 810 31.96 20.79 -7.81
CA ASP A 810 33.23 20.07 -7.95
C ASP A 810 33.18 19.00 -9.07
N VAL A 811 32.03 18.34 -9.25
CA VAL A 811 31.86 17.29 -10.27
C VAL A 811 31.57 17.84 -11.66
N LEU A 812 31.10 19.09 -11.76
CA LEU A 812 30.88 19.74 -13.05
C LEU A 812 32.22 20.00 -13.77
N PRO A 813 32.29 19.75 -15.10
CA PRO A 813 33.43 20.18 -15.91
C PRO A 813 33.74 21.67 -15.72
N PRO A 814 35.02 22.10 -15.75
CA PRO A 814 35.40 23.48 -15.43
C PRO A 814 34.63 24.57 -16.19
N HIS A 815 34.40 24.39 -17.49
CA HIS A 815 33.64 25.34 -18.32
C HIS A 815 32.17 25.45 -17.88
N TYR A 816 31.51 24.33 -17.61
CA TYR A 816 30.14 24.30 -17.10
C TYR A 816 30.02 24.90 -15.70
N ARG A 817 31.01 24.66 -14.85
CA ARG A 817 31.07 25.27 -13.52
C ARG A 817 31.22 26.80 -13.62
N GLU A 818 32.15 27.29 -14.45
CA GLU A 818 32.38 28.72 -14.64
C GLU A 818 31.14 29.45 -15.15
N GLU A 819 30.45 28.89 -16.15
CA GLU A 819 29.20 29.45 -16.66
C GLU A 819 28.11 29.48 -15.58
N LEU A 820 27.89 28.36 -14.87
CA LEU A 820 26.86 28.26 -13.83
C LEU A 820 27.11 29.25 -12.68
N VAL A 821 28.36 29.40 -12.24
CA VAL A 821 28.76 30.36 -11.21
C VAL A 821 28.45 31.79 -11.64
N GLN A 822 28.71 32.13 -12.91
CA GLN A 822 28.40 33.45 -13.47
C GLN A 822 26.88 33.66 -13.61
N GLU A 823 26.16 32.69 -14.17
CA GLU A 823 24.70 32.73 -14.39
C GLU A 823 23.94 32.93 -13.07
N LEU A 824 24.31 32.18 -12.03
CA LEU A 824 23.64 32.23 -10.72
C LEU A 824 24.28 33.23 -9.75
N THR A 825 25.34 33.93 -10.17
CA THR A 825 26.10 34.88 -9.33
C THR A 825 26.48 34.25 -7.98
N ILE A 826 27.09 33.05 -8.03
CA ILE A 826 27.48 32.31 -6.82
C ILE A 826 28.70 33.00 -6.20
N ARG A 827 28.60 33.35 -4.92
CA ARG A 827 29.62 34.08 -4.17
C ARG A 827 30.39 33.17 -3.22
N ASP A 828 31.68 33.41 -3.03
CA ASP A 828 32.48 32.61 -2.10
C ASP A 828 31.93 32.66 -0.66
N GLU A 829 31.38 33.79 -0.23
CA GLU A 829 30.78 33.94 1.11
C GLU A 829 29.57 33.02 1.31
N GLU A 830 28.79 32.76 0.26
CA GLU A 830 27.63 31.86 0.37
C GLU A 830 28.10 30.40 0.52
N LEU A 831 29.16 30.01 -0.21
CA LEU A 831 29.76 28.68 -0.11
C LEU A 831 30.43 28.44 1.25
N GLU A 832 31.11 29.45 1.79
CA GLU A 832 31.69 29.41 3.14
C GLU A 832 30.61 29.26 4.21
N ARG A 833 29.51 30.02 4.10
CA ARG A 833 28.36 29.89 4.99
C ARG A 833 27.76 28.48 4.93
N TRP A 834 27.62 27.89 3.75
CA TRP A 834 27.10 26.52 3.62
C TRP A 834 28.00 25.49 4.30
N ARG A 835 29.32 25.62 4.17
CA ARG A 835 30.27 24.75 4.89
C ARG A 835 30.17 24.91 6.40
N ASP A 836 30.02 26.14 6.89
CA ASP A 836 29.88 26.40 8.33
C ASP A 836 28.58 25.84 8.89
N ILE A 837 27.44 26.02 8.19
CA ILE A 837 26.17 25.38 8.54
C ILE A 837 26.31 23.87 8.55
N ALA A 838 26.90 23.29 7.50
CA ALA A 838 27.08 21.84 7.37
C ALA A 838 27.98 21.22 8.45
N ALA A 839 28.80 22.01 9.14
CA ALA A 839 29.65 21.57 10.25
C ALA A 839 29.02 21.81 11.64
N ARG A 840 28.03 22.70 11.74
CA ARG A 840 27.52 23.21 13.03
C ARG A 840 26.00 23.15 13.18
N MET A 841 25.28 22.50 12.27
CA MET A 841 23.85 22.24 12.43
C MET A 841 23.57 21.50 13.75
N LYS A 842 22.55 21.94 14.47
CA LYS A 842 22.09 21.30 15.72
C LYS A 842 21.32 20.02 15.40
N VAL A 843 21.65 18.94 16.11
CA VAL A 843 20.83 17.72 16.19
C VAL A 843 20.59 17.45 17.67
N VAL A 844 19.36 17.13 18.03
CA VAL A 844 18.95 16.95 19.43
C VAL A 844 18.76 15.46 19.72
N PHE A 845 19.13 15.06 20.93
CA PHE A 845 19.09 13.69 21.40
C PHE A 845 18.32 13.63 22.72
N HIS A 846 17.70 12.50 22.98
CA HIS A 846 17.13 12.17 24.30
C HIS A 846 18.26 11.90 25.29
N ALA A 847 17.94 11.90 26.58
CA ALA A 847 18.92 11.67 27.64
C ALA A 847 19.62 10.30 27.53
N ASP A 848 18.96 9.31 26.93
CA ASP A 848 19.45 7.94 26.71
C ASP A 848 20.17 7.74 25.35
N GLY A 849 20.29 8.80 24.55
CA GLY A 849 20.98 8.79 23.26
C GLY A 849 20.12 8.49 22.03
N VAL A 850 18.79 8.35 22.16
CA VAL A 850 17.88 8.27 21.01
C VAL A 850 17.88 9.59 20.22
N LEU A 851 17.90 9.52 18.88
CA LEU A 851 17.70 10.71 18.05
C LEU A 851 16.26 11.21 18.21
N THR A 852 16.08 12.46 18.64
CA THR A 852 14.74 13.03 18.82
C THR A 852 14.06 13.25 17.47
N GLN A 853 12.72 13.30 17.44
CA GLN A 853 12.00 13.74 16.24
C GLN A 853 12.13 15.24 16.00
N PHE A 854 11.90 16.04 17.04
CA PHE A 854 12.15 17.47 17.09
C PHE A 854 12.55 17.88 18.52
N GLU A 855 13.11 19.08 18.68
CA GLU A 855 13.48 19.59 20.00
C GLU A 855 12.24 19.79 20.87
N GLY A 856 12.16 19.14 22.04
CA GLY A 856 10.95 19.17 22.89
C GLY A 856 10.11 17.89 22.87
N TYR A 857 10.37 16.96 21.93
CA TYR A 857 9.58 15.73 21.80
C TYR A 857 9.71 14.77 22.99
N GLU A 858 10.93 14.66 23.57
CA GLU A 858 11.17 13.80 24.75
C GLU A 858 10.32 14.19 25.96
N GLN A 859 9.94 15.47 26.05
CA GLN A 859 9.18 16.04 27.16
C GLN A 859 7.67 15.82 27.02
N LEU A 860 7.19 15.38 25.84
CA LEU A 860 5.79 15.06 25.66
C LEU A 860 5.40 13.81 26.47
N PRO A 861 4.17 13.75 27.03
CA PRO A 861 3.65 12.52 27.62
C PRO A 861 3.58 11.39 26.58
N GLU A 862 3.73 10.16 27.06
CA GLU A 862 3.45 8.98 26.24
C GLU A 862 1.97 8.95 25.85
N PHE A 863 1.69 8.44 24.65
CA PHE A 863 0.32 8.23 24.19
C PHE A 863 -0.24 6.92 24.75
N ASP A 864 -1.53 6.93 25.08
CA ASP A 864 -2.25 5.74 25.51
C ASP A 864 -2.63 4.87 24.29
N TRP A 865 -1.63 4.17 23.73
CA TRP A 865 -1.79 3.35 22.53
C TRP A 865 -2.80 2.24 22.71
N GLU A 866 -2.70 1.52 23.83
CA GLU A 866 -3.65 0.49 24.24
C GLU A 866 -5.02 1.15 24.40
N GLY A 867 -5.15 2.22 25.20
CA GLY A 867 -6.37 3.04 25.40
C GLY A 867 -7.05 3.64 24.16
N TYR A 868 -6.34 3.82 23.05
CA TYR A 868 -6.91 4.32 21.80
C TYR A 868 -7.16 3.26 20.75
N ARG A 869 -6.29 2.25 20.64
CA ARG A 869 -6.69 0.98 20.01
C ARG A 869 -7.96 0.50 20.67
N GLU A 870 -8.06 0.85 21.96
CA GLU A 870 -9.17 0.67 22.83
C GLU A 870 -10.48 1.14 22.24
N ARG A 871 -10.59 2.44 22.30
CA ARG A 871 -11.80 3.05 21.87
C ARG A 871 -11.99 2.81 20.38
N TYR A 872 -10.96 2.86 19.53
CA TYR A 872 -11.17 3.09 18.10
C TYR A 872 -11.00 1.88 17.19
N GLY A 873 -10.32 0.81 17.61
CA GLY A 873 -9.88 -0.29 16.76
C GLY A 873 -8.84 0.17 15.72
N ASN A 874 -9.29 0.88 14.69
CA ASN A 874 -8.40 1.54 13.72
C ASN A 874 -7.97 2.93 14.22
N ILE A 875 -6.71 3.05 14.59
CA ILE A 875 -6.07 4.28 15.05
C ILE A 875 -5.14 4.93 14.01
N GLN A 876 -5.24 4.57 12.74
CA GLN A 876 -4.40 5.17 11.69
C GLN A 876 -4.65 6.69 11.51
N ARG A 877 -5.76 7.23 12.03
CA ARG A 877 -6.10 8.66 11.91
C ARG A 877 -6.30 9.31 13.28
N LEU A 878 -5.31 9.17 14.16
CA LEU A 878 -5.32 9.76 15.51
C LEU A 878 -5.57 11.27 15.48
N ASP A 879 -5.07 11.98 14.46
CA ASP A 879 -5.39 13.39 14.20
C ASP A 879 -6.89 13.67 14.26
N ARG A 880 -7.69 12.82 13.59
CA ARG A 880 -9.14 12.99 13.54
C ARG A 880 -9.84 12.59 14.84
N LEU A 881 -9.30 11.58 15.52
CA LEU A 881 -9.90 11.00 16.73
C LEU A 881 -9.68 11.93 17.92
N LEU A 882 -8.43 12.32 18.17
CA LEU A 882 -8.06 13.25 19.25
C LEU A 882 -8.76 14.60 19.08
N GLU A 883 -8.78 15.15 17.86
CA GLU A 883 -9.45 16.43 17.65
C GLU A 883 -10.95 16.33 17.94
N ALA A 884 -11.62 15.22 17.57
CA ALA A 884 -13.03 15.03 17.89
C ALA A 884 -13.31 15.00 19.40
N GLU A 885 -12.34 14.57 20.21
CA GLU A 885 -12.39 14.59 21.67
C GLU A 885 -11.98 15.95 22.28
N GLY A 886 -11.61 16.93 21.45
CA GLY A 886 -11.12 18.23 21.92
C GLY A 886 -9.67 18.21 22.38
N ASP A 887 -8.90 17.24 21.91
CA ASP A 887 -7.48 17.07 22.20
C ASP A 887 -6.63 17.16 20.92
N SER A 888 -5.31 16.97 21.01
CA SER A 888 -4.41 17.13 19.87
C SER A 888 -3.27 16.12 19.88
N THR A 889 -2.89 15.65 18.69
CA THR A 889 -1.70 14.81 18.48
C THR A 889 -0.41 15.50 18.92
N ASN A 890 -0.34 16.83 18.83
CA ASN A 890 0.81 17.63 19.26
C ASN A 890 1.20 17.47 20.73
N ARG A 891 0.29 16.91 21.55
CA ARG A 891 0.49 16.71 22.98
C ARG A 891 1.25 15.45 23.34
N TYR A 892 1.45 14.51 22.42
CA TYR A 892 1.86 13.16 22.79
C TYR A 892 3.05 12.66 21.97
N LYS A 893 3.78 11.71 22.54
CA LYS A 893 4.79 10.92 21.81
C LYS A 893 4.11 9.90 20.89
N LEU A 894 3.75 10.35 19.69
CA LEU A 894 3.17 9.53 18.64
C LEU A 894 3.52 10.06 17.25
N ALA A 895 3.48 9.23 16.22
CA ALA A 895 3.74 9.65 14.84
C ALA A 895 2.71 9.06 13.88
N LYS A 896 2.39 9.82 12.84
CA LYS A 896 1.57 9.38 11.70
C LYS A 896 2.35 8.38 10.84
N GLN A 897 3.60 8.73 10.55
CA GLN A 897 4.47 8.02 9.62
C GLN A 897 5.93 8.23 10.04
N ALA A 898 6.84 7.54 9.35
CA ALA A 898 8.28 7.68 9.58
C ALA A 898 8.75 9.14 9.40
N ASP A 899 9.44 9.66 10.42
CA ASP A 899 10.11 10.97 10.40
C ASP A 899 11.64 10.78 10.52
N VAL A 900 12.15 10.52 11.73
CA VAL A 900 13.59 10.20 11.93
C VAL A 900 14.01 8.98 11.12
N LEU A 901 13.13 7.98 11.00
CA LEU A 901 13.39 6.75 10.26
C LEU A 901 13.53 6.98 8.75
N MET A 902 13.05 8.10 8.22
CA MET A 902 13.33 8.49 6.83
C MET A 902 14.82 8.69 6.57
N LEU A 903 15.63 9.04 7.58
CA LEU A 903 17.08 9.13 7.42
C LEU A 903 17.70 7.78 7.05
N LEU A 904 17.21 6.68 7.65
CA LEU A 904 17.67 5.32 7.37
C LEU A 904 17.06 4.73 6.09
N PHE A 905 15.95 5.29 5.63
CA PHE A 905 15.41 5.02 4.31
C PHE A 905 16.27 5.62 3.20
N LEU A 906 16.66 6.90 3.34
CA LEU A 906 17.36 7.64 2.31
C LEU A 906 18.88 7.46 2.33
N LEU A 907 19.46 7.21 3.50
CA LEU A 907 20.89 7.12 3.71
C LEU A 907 21.26 5.74 4.26
N SER A 908 22.47 5.26 3.96
CA SER A 908 23.02 4.11 4.69
C SER A 908 23.29 4.49 6.14
N ARG A 909 23.35 3.47 7.00
CA ARG A 909 23.82 3.64 8.39
C ARG A 909 25.19 4.32 8.46
N GLU A 910 26.08 4.00 7.52
CA GLU A 910 27.42 4.59 7.44
C GLU A 910 27.37 6.06 7.01
N GLU A 911 26.58 6.40 5.98
CA GLU A 911 26.40 7.79 5.55
C GLU A 911 25.76 8.65 6.66
N LEU A 912 24.72 8.16 7.33
CA LEU A 912 24.08 8.88 8.43
C LEU A 912 25.05 9.11 9.59
N ARG A 913 25.80 8.09 10.00
CA ARG A 913 26.82 8.24 11.05
C ARG A 913 27.94 9.17 10.62
N GLY A 914 28.33 9.15 9.35
CA GLY A 914 29.31 10.08 8.78
C GLY A 914 28.84 11.53 8.84
N LEU A 915 27.57 11.81 8.49
CA LEU A 915 26.97 13.14 8.60
C LEU A 915 26.95 13.63 10.06
N LEU A 916 26.49 12.78 10.99
CA LEU A 916 26.41 13.11 12.41
C LEU A 916 27.80 13.32 13.01
N HIS A 917 28.78 12.49 12.65
CA HIS A 917 30.19 12.68 13.04
C HIS A 917 30.75 14.01 12.51
N GLY A 918 30.43 14.38 11.26
CA GLY A 918 30.81 15.67 10.69
C GLY A 918 30.24 16.88 11.42
N LEU A 919 29.11 16.70 12.12
CA LEU A 919 28.50 17.68 13.02
C LEU A 919 29.06 17.61 14.45
N GLY A 920 30.01 16.72 14.72
CA GLY A 920 30.60 16.52 16.05
C GLY A 920 29.78 15.63 16.98
N TYR A 921 28.89 14.79 16.45
CA TYR A 921 28.12 13.81 17.22
C TYR A 921 28.61 12.38 16.94
N GLU A 922 29.09 11.70 17.98
CA GLU A 922 29.42 10.28 17.90
C GLU A 922 28.17 9.43 18.15
N VAL A 923 27.71 8.72 17.12
CA VAL A 923 26.55 7.83 17.22
C VAL A 923 26.96 6.39 16.91
N SER A 924 26.71 5.50 17.86
CA SER A 924 26.97 4.06 17.75
C SER A 924 25.89 3.33 16.95
N ALA A 925 26.18 2.12 16.51
CA ALA A 925 25.18 1.27 15.84
C ALA A 925 24.02 0.91 16.78
N GLU A 926 24.32 0.65 18.07
CA GLU A 926 23.33 0.35 19.10
C GLU A 926 22.40 1.54 19.36
N GLN A 927 22.92 2.77 19.35
CA GLN A 927 22.10 3.98 19.48
C GLN A 927 21.13 4.15 18.29
N LEU A 928 21.57 3.81 17.08
CA LEU A 928 20.68 3.82 15.91
C LEU A 928 19.62 2.73 15.98
N GLU A 929 19.97 1.53 16.42
CA GLU A 929 19.01 0.43 16.63
C GLU A 929 17.95 0.81 17.67
N ARG A 930 18.36 1.36 18.80
CA ARG A 930 17.44 1.89 19.83
C ARG A 930 16.54 3.01 19.30
N THR A 931 17.09 3.88 18.45
CA THR A 931 16.31 4.91 17.75
C THR A 931 15.26 4.28 16.84
N VAL A 932 15.60 3.21 16.12
CA VAL A 932 14.65 2.47 15.28
C VAL A 932 13.50 1.91 16.12
N ASP A 933 13.81 1.19 17.20
CA ASP A 933 12.80 0.61 18.08
C ASP A 933 11.89 1.68 18.69
N TYR A 934 12.49 2.75 19.23
CA TYR A 934 11.77 3.83 19.89
C TYR A 934 10.71 4.49 19.00
N HIS A 935 11.07 4.80 17.75
CA HIS A 935 10.16 5.47 16.81
C HIS A 935 9.14 4.49 16.20
N LEU A 936 9.51 3.24 15.95
CA LEU A 936 8.57 2.23 15.44
C LEU A 936 7.45 1.95 16.44
N GLU A 937 7.76 1.80 17.73
CA GLU A 937 6.77 1.60 18.79
C GLU A 937 5.73 2.73 18.90
N ARG A 938 6.10 3.93 18.44
CA ARG A 938 5.28 5.15 18.53
C ARG A 938 4.68 5.57 17.18
N THR A 939 4.71 4.72 16.17
CA THR A 939 4.15 5.02 14.86
C THR A 939 2.79 4.36 14.68
N SER A 940 1.77 5.16 14.36
CA SER A 940 0.39 4.69 14.12
C SER A 940 0.17 4.09 12.72
N HIS A 941 1.14 4.26 11.81
CA HIS A 941 1.05 3.89 10.40
C HIS A 941 -0.17 4.52 9.70
N GLY A 942 -0.45 5.79 9.99
CA GLY A 942 -1.54 6.58 9.42
C GLY A 942 -1.40 6.96 7.94
N SER A 943 -0.31 6.53 7.31
CA SER A 943 0.03 6.74 5.91
C SER A 943 0.48 5.43 5.30
N THR A 944 0.06 5.15 4.05
CA THR A 944 0.49 3.94 3.32
C THR A 944 2.01 3.90 3.14
N LEU A 945 2.67 5.07 3.08
CA LEU A 945 4.12 5.18 2.98
C LEU A 945 4.85 4.67 4.24
N SER A 946 4.20 4.66 5.39
CA SER A 946 4.85 4.27 6.64
C SER A 946 5.25 2.80 6.64
N GLY A 947 4.40 1.91 6.10
CA GLY A 947 4.72 0.48 6.00
C GLY A 947 5.93 0.21 5.09
N VAL A 948 6.05 0.98 4.00
CA VAL A 948 7.21 0.91 3.09
C VAL A 948 8.50 1.27 3.82
N VAL A 949 8.51 2.39 4.55
CA VAL A 949 9.70 2.84 5.28
C VAL A 949 10.06 1.86 6.40
N SER A 950 9.07 1.36 7.14
CA SER A 950 9.28 0.36 8.19
C SER A 950 9.86 -0.93 7.62
N ALA A 951 9.31 -1.46 6.52
CA ALA A 951 9.88 -2.62 5.82
C ALA A 951 11.34 -2.38 5.43
N TRP A 952 11.64 -1.21 4.85
CA TRP A 952 12.99 -0.87 4.44
C TRP A 952 13.97 -0.84 5.61
N VAL A 953 13.63 -0.10 6.67
CA VAL A 953 14.48 0.07 7.83
C VAL A 953 14.72 -1.27 8.51
N LEU A 954 13.65 -2.06 8.73
CA LEU A 954 13.73 -3.35 9.41
C LEU A 954 14.47 -4.41 8.61
N SER A 955 14.58 -4.30 7.28
CA SER A 955 15.26 -5.32 6.45
C SER A 955 16.69 -5.67 6.90
N ARG A 956 17.36 -4.76 7.61
CA ARG A 956 18.74 -4.93 8.12
C ARG A 956 18.84 -5.18 9.62
N TYR A 957 17.71 -5.27 10.32
CA TYR A 957 17.64 -5.53 11.76
C TYR A 957 16.78 -6.77 12.04
N ARG A 958 15.61 -6.86 11.41
CA ARG A 958 14.57 -7.89 11.61
C ARG A 958 13.92 -8.26 10.25
N PRO A 959 14.58 -9.09 9.41
CA PRO A 959 14.11 -9.40 8.05
C PRO A 959 12.71 -10.03 7.97
N GLU A 960 12.35 -10.89 8.92
CA GLU A 960 11.01 -11.50 8.98
C GLU A 960 9.92 -10.45 9.21
N GLU A 961 10.17 -9.49 10.10
CA GLU A 961 9.23 -8.39 10.35
C GLU A 961 9.15 -7.45 9.15
N ALA A 962 10.28 -7.18 8.48
CA ALA A 962 10.32 -6.41 7.25
C ALA A 962 9.47 -7.05 6.13
N TRP A 963 9.52 -8.37 6.01
CA TRP A 963 8.68 -9.10 5.05
C TRP A 963 7.18 -8.93 5.34
N ARG A 964 6.77 -8.98 6.61
CA ARG A 964 5.38 -8.72 7.01
C ARG A 964 4.92 -7.31 6.66
N TYR A 965 5.75 -6.29 6.87
CA TYR A 965 5.44 -4.92 6.45
C TYR A 965 5.34 -4.79 4.92
N LEU A 966 6.22 -5.47 4.17
CA LEU A 966 6.14 -5.50 2.71
C LEU A 966 4.83 -6.14 2.22
N GLN A 967 4.44 -7.29 2.78
CA GLN A 967 3.17 -7.94 2.44
C GLN A 967 1.97 -7.03 2.74
N HIS A 968 1.97 -6.37 3.89
CA HIS A 968 0.91 -5.41 4.24
C HIS A 968 0.88 -4.22 3.27
N ALA A 969 2.05 -3.70 2.87
CA ALA A 969 2.13 -2.60 1.92
C ALA A 969 1.66 -3.01 0.51
N LEU A 970 2.00 -4.21 0.05
CA LEU A 970 1.50 -4.78 -1.21
C LEU A 970 -0.02 -4.90 -1.20
N GLU A 971 -0.62 -5.37 -0.11
CA GLU A 971 -2.06 -5.55 -0.03
C GLU A 971 -2.86 -4.26 0.22
N SER A 972 -2.20 -3.13 0.50
CA SER A 972 -2.86 -1.90 0.97
C SER A 972 -4.00 -1.44 0.07
N ASP A 973 -3.78 -1.38 -1.25
CA ASP A 973 -4.80 -1.01 -2.23
C ASP A 973 -5.73 -2.18 -2.60
N VAL A 974 -5.19 -3.40 -2.77
CA VAL A 974 -6.00 -4.54 -3.23
C VAL A 974 -7.02 -5.00 -2.19
N SER A 975 -6.67 -4.85 -0.91
CA SER A 975 -7.52 -5.17 0.25
C SER A 975 -8.18 -3.94 0.87
N ASP A 976 -7.91 -2.73 0.36
CA ASP A 976 -8.41 -1.45 0.86
C ASP A 976 -8.23 -1.28 2.39
N VAL A 977 -7.00 -1.52 2.86
CA VAL A 977 -6.69 -1.67 4.29
C VAL A 977 -6.95 -0.38 5.09
N GLN A 978 -6.92 0.79 4.44
CA GLN A 978 -7.23 2.09 5.06
C GLN A 978 -8.73 2.40 5.15
N GLY A 979 -9.59 1.59 4.53
CA GLY A 979 -11.05 1.70 4.63
C GLY A 979 -11.66 2.76 3.71
N GLY A 980 -11.64 2.52 2.40
CA GLY A 980 -12.44 3.21 1.39
C GLY A 980 -11.67 4.20 0.51
N THR A 981 -10.37 4.42 0.74
CA THR A 981 -9.61 5.48 0.07
C THR A 981 -9.14 5.09 -1.32
N THR A 982 -8.89 3.81 -1.59
CA THR A 982 -8.49 3.34 -2.93
C THR A 982 -9.56 3.61 -3.98
N SER A 983 -10.84 3.61 -3.59
CA SER A 983 -11.94 3.94 -4.50
C SER A 983 -11.83 5.36 -5.11
N GLU A 984 -11.21 6.28 -4.38
CA GLU A 984 -10.96 7.66 -4.77
C GLU A 984 -9.67 7.83 -5.61
N GLY A 985 -8.83 6.79 -5.70
CA GLY A 985 -7.54 6.75 -6.41
C GLY A 985 -6.53 5.82 -5.71
N ILE A 986 -5.66 5.17 -6.49
CA ILE A 986 -4.61 4.26 -6.00
C ILE A 986 -3.54 4.99 -5.16
N HIS A 987 -2.73 4.29 -4.36
CA HIS A 987 -1.63 4.88 -3.60
C HIS A 987 -0.29 4.74 -4.34
N LEU A 988 -0.07 5.54 -5.39
CA LEU A 988 1.07 5.40 -6.30
C LEU A 988 2.44 5.41 -5.60
N GLY A 989 2.64 6.29 -4.61
CA GLY A 989 3.89 6.33 -3.83
C GLY A 989 4.15 5.04 -3.05
N ALA A 990 3.11 4.44 -2.47
CA ALA A 990 3.23 3.14 -1.79
C ALA A 990 3.48 2.00 -2.78
N MET A 991 2.78 2.00 -3.92
CA MET A 991 3.01 1.02 -4.99
C MET A 991 4.45 1.05 -5.50
N ALA A 992 5.01 2.24 -5.75
CA ALA A 992 6.42 2.36 -6.10
C ALA A 992 7.34 1.91 -4.97
N GLY A 993 7.02 2.30 -3.74
CA GLY A 993 7.76 1.89 -2.54
C GLY A 993 7.88 0.37 -2.40
N THR A 994 6.83 -0.40 -2.69
CA THR A 994 6.91 -1.87 -2.62
C THR A 994 7.80 -2.45 -3.71
N VAL A 995 7.73 -1.90 -4.94
CA VAL A 995 8.62 -2.32 -6.04
C VAL A 995 10.07 -2.00 -5.69
N ASP A 996 10.29 -0.83 -5.12
CA ASP A 996 11.60 -0.36 -4.72
C ASP A 996 12.21 -1.16 -3.55
N ILE A 997 11.39 -1.63 -2.61
CA ILE A 997 11.83 -2.58 -1.58
C ILE A 997 12.39 -3.83 -2.25
N VAL A 998 11.66 -4.43 -3.19
CA VAL A 998 12.12 -5.62 -3.91
C VAL A 998 13.43 -5.33 -4.67
N LEU A 999 13.50 -4.20 -5.39
CA LEU A 999 14.63 -3.88 -6.25
C LEU A 999 15.89 -3.43 -5.51
N ARG A 1000 15.77 -2.56 -4.50
CA ARG A 1000 16.92 -1.97 -3.80
C ARG A 1000 17.09 -2.46 -2.37
N CYS A 1001 16.01 -2.70 -1.63
CA CYS A 1001 16.12 -3.08 -0.23
C CYS A 1001 16.66 -4.50 -0.09
N LEU A 1002 15.98 -5.46 -0.72
CA LEU A 1002 16.31 -6.89 -0.65
C LEU A 1002 17.67 -7.20 -1.29
N THR A 1003 18.03 -6.47 -2.35
CA THR A 1003 19.30 -6.65 -3.07
C THR A 1003 20.45 -5.83 -2.47
N GLY A 1004 20.14 -4.84 -1.63
CA GLY A 1004 21.08 -3.81 -1.19
C GLY A 1004 21.59 -2.90 -2.30
N MET A 1005 20.89 -2.84 -3.45
CA MET A 1005 21.33 -2.09 -4.63
C MET A 1005 21.42 -0.58 -4.35
N ARG A 1006 22.60 0.01 -4.57
CA ARG A 1006 22.86 1.45 -4.39
C ARG A 1006 23.84 2.00 -5.41
N ALA A 1007 23.51 3.15 -6.01
CA ALA A 1007 24.41 3.88 -6.89
C ALA A 1007 25.35 4.78 -6.06
N LEU A 1008 26.65 4.44 -6.04
CA LEU A 1008 27.70 5.17 -5.34
C LEU A 1008 28.61 5.88 -6.35
N GLY A 1009 28.01 6.73 -7.19
CA GLY A 1009 28.74 7.50 -8.18
C GLY A 1009 29.14 6.58 -9.34
N PRO A 1010 30.42 6.25 -9.56
CA PRO A 1010 30.89 5.33 -10.61
C PRO A 1010 30.76 3.84 -10.29
N VAL A 1011 30.28 3.48 -9.10
CA VAL A 1011 30.12 2.09 -8.65
C VAL A 1011 28.65 1.80 -8.31
N LEU A 1012 28.12 0.67 -8.80
CA LEU A 1012 26.84 0.12 -8.38
C LEU A 1012 27.08 -0.99 -7.34
N ARG A 1013 26.67 -0.76 -6.10
CA ARG A 1013 26.83 -1.71 -4.99
C ARG A 1013 25.62 -2.62 -4.89
N PHE A 1014 25.85 -3.90 -4.56
CA PHE A 1014 24.87 -4.88 -4.12
C PHE A 1014 25.30 -5.43 -2.75
N ASP A 1015 24.34 -5.50 -1.84
CA ASP A 1015 24.54 -6.01 -0.48
C ASP A 1015 23.29 -6.80 -0.06
N PRO A 1016 23.07 -7.99 -0.64
CA PRO A 1016 21.78 -8.68 -0.52
C PRO A 1016 21.42 -9.05 0.92
N ALA A 1017 20.14 -8.93 1.26
CA ALA A 1017 19.50 -9.48 2.46
C ALA A 1017 18.12 -10.00 2.06
N LEU A 1018 18.09 -11.21 1.50
CA LEU A 1018 16.84 -11.87 1.14
C LEU A 1018 16.17 -12.48 2.38
N PRO A 1019 14.87 -12.24 2.61
CA PRO A 1019 14.11 -12.97 3.61
C PRO A 1019 13.93 -14.44 3.17
N ALA A 1020 13.61 -15.32 4.11
CA ALA A 1020 13.55 -16.77 3.86
C ALA A 1020 12.46 -17.17 2.84
N GLU A 1021 11.45 -16.32 2.69
CA GLU A 1021 10.30 -16.49 1.82
C GLU A 1021 10.62 -16.23 0.33
N VAL A 1022 11.73 -15.57 0.03
CA VAL A 1022 12.16 -15.22 -1.34
C VAL A 1022 13.25 -16.19 -1.80
N LYS A 1023 12.93 -17.02 -2.80
CA LYS A 1023 13.85 -18.04 -3.33
C LYS A 1023 14.75 -17.47 -4.42
N GLN A 1024 14.18 -16.67 -5.30
CA GLN A 1024 14.88 -16.07 -6.43
C GLN A 1024 14.22 -14.75 -6.84
N LEU A 1025 15.05 -13.80 -7.26
CA LEU A 1025 14.65 -12.49 -7.76
C LEU A 1025 15.40 -12.21 -9.05
N ARG A 1026 14.69 -11.90 -10.14
CA ARG A 1026 15.29 -11.50 -11.41
C ARG A 1026 14.73 -10.19 -11.93
N PHE A 1027 15.61 -9.30 -12.36
CA PHE A 1027 15.25 -8.00 -12.93
C PHE A 1027 16.41 -7.44 -13.75
N SER A 1028 16.24 -6.27 -14.37
CA SER A 1028 17.29 -5.62 -15.16
C SER A 1028 17.31 -4.12 -14.89
N VAL A 1029 18.47 -3.51 -14.68
CA VAL A 1029 18.58 -2.06 -14.43
C VAL A 1029 19.44 -1.35 -15.46
N HIS A 1030 19.19 -0.07 -15.65
CA HIS A 1030 20.04 0.87 -16.36
C HIS A 1030 20.91 1.65 -15.39
N TYR A 1031 22.21 1.61 -15.63
CA TYR A 1031 23.18 2.32 -14.83
C TYR A 1031 24.29 2.84 -15.74
N ARG A 1032 24.50 4.17 -15.71
CA ARG A 1032 25.51 4.87 -16.53
C ARG A 1032 25.50 4.48 -18.03
N GLY A 1033 24.29 4.35 -18.59
CA GLY A 1033 24.08 4.02 -19.99
C GLY A 1033 24.17 2.52 -20.35
N GLN A 1034 24.39 1.65 -19.37
CA GLN A 1034 24.49 0.19 -19.55
C GLN A 1034 23.28 -0.52 -18.96
N ARG A 1035 22.90 -1.66 -19.53
CA ARG A 1035 21.89 -2.57 -18.95
C ARG A 1035 22.56 -3.70 -18.19
N VAL A 1036 22.22 -3.84 -16.92
CA VAL A 1036 22.72 -4.88 -16.02
C VAL A 1036 21.54 -5.77 -15.65
N ASP A 1037 21.57 -7.02 -16.11
CA ASP A 1037 20.63 -8.06 -15.69
C ASP A 1037 21.13 -8.65 -14.37
N VAL A 1038 20.22 -8.79 -13.41
CA VAL A 1038 20.50 -9.30 -12.06
C VAL A 1038 19.64 -10.53 -11.83
N ASP A 1039 20.28 -11.64 -11.50
CA ASP A 1039 19.63 -12.86 -11.02
C ASP A 1039 20.20 -13.18 -9.64
N LEU A 1040 19.38 -12.96 -8.61
CA LEU A 1040 19.72 -13.11 -7.22
C LEU A 1040 18.97 -14.29 -6.62
N ALA A 1041 19.69 -15.24 -6.05
CA ALA A 1041 19.13 -16.35 -5.28
C ALA A 1041 19.74 -16.36 -3.87
N GLU A 1042 19.33 -17.30 -3.02
CA GLU A 1042 19.75 -17.38 -1.62
C GLU A 1042 21.28 -17.39 -1.42
N ASP A 1043 22.02 -18.10 -2.29
CA ASP A 1043 23.44 -18.40 -2.15
C ASP A 1043 24.33 -17.80 -3.24
N ARG A 1044 23.73 -17.13 -4.24
CA ARG A 1044 24.46 -16.57 -5.37
C ARG A 1044 23.82 -15.32 -5.94
N ILE A 1045 24.65 -14.52 -6.61
CA ILE A 1045 24.21 -13.45 -7.49
C ILE A 1045 24.92 -13.59 -8.84
N LYS A 1046 24.14 -13.58 -9.91
CA LYS A 1046 24.61 -13.53 -11.29
C LYS A 1046 24.29 -12.15 -11.87
N LEU A 1047 25.34 -11.52 -12.41
CA LEU A 1047 25.29 -10.18 -12.99
C LEU A 1047 25.71 -10.28 -14.45
N ALA A 1048 24.92 -9.74 -15.37
CA ALA A 1048 25.25 -9.73 -16.80
C ALA A 1048 25.06 -8.32 -17.38
N VAL A 1049 26.08 -7.80 -18.06
CA VAL A 1049 25.96 -6.53 -18.80
C VAL A 1049 25.59 -6.85 -20.23
N ARG A 1050 24.44 -6.35 -20.70
CA ARG A 1050 24.00 -6.64 -22.08
C ARG A 1050 24.96 -6.02 -23.12
N PRO A 1051 25.12 -6.63 -24.31
CA PRO A 1051 25.91 -6.06 -25.39
C PRO A 1051 25.38 -4.68 -25.83
N GLY A 1052 26.27 -3.77 -26.22
CA GLY A 1052 25.88 -2.52 -26.91
C GLY A 1052 26.46 -1.21 -26.35
N GLY A 1053 27.00 -1.20 -25.12
CA GLY A 1053 27.75 -0.06 -24.63
C GLY A 1053 29.26 -0.15 -24.90
N THR A 1054 30.03 0.86 -24.48
CA THR A 1054 31.49 0.92 -24.73
C THR A 1054 32.34 0.91 -23.46
N THR A 1055 31.74 1.19 -22.29
CA THR A 1055 32.47 1.36 -21.03
C THR A 1055 32.10 0.23 -20.05
N PRO A 1056 33.07 -0.42 -19.40
CA PRO A 1056 32.78 -1.38 -18.34
C PRO A 1056 31.98 -0.76 -17.19
N VAL A 1057 31.16 -1.59 -16.54
CA VAL A 1057 30.44 -1.22 -15.32
C VAL A 1057 31.23 -1.69 -14.11
N ASN A 1058 31.44 -0.80 -13.15
CA ASN A 1058 32.05 -1.15 -11.86
C ASN A 1058 30.94 -1.51 -10.86
N LEU A 1059 31.04 -2.71 -10.32
CA LEU A 1059 30.09 -3.31 -9.40
C LEU A 1059 30.82 -3.65 -8.08
N LEU A 1060 30.09 -3.60 -6.97
CA LEU A 1060 30.61 -4.02 -5.67
C LEU A 1060 29.61 -4.95 -5.00
N VAL A 1061 29.94 -6.23 -4.85
CA VAL A 1061 29.05 -7.24 -4.27
C VAL A 1061 29.60 -7.69 -2.92
N GLN A 1062 28.92 -7.39 -1.82
CA GLN A 1062 29.39 -7.68 -0.45
C GLN A 1062 30.87 -7.27 -0.22
N GLY A 1063 31.26 -6.09 -0.75
CA GLY A 1063 32.62 -5.58 -0.66
C GLY A 1063 33.61 -6.13 -1.71
N GLN A 1064 33.23 -7.12 -2.53
CA GLN A 1064 34.05 -7.63 -3.63
C GLN A 1064 33.89 -6.80 -4.90
N PRO A 1065 34.96 -6.18 -5.43
CA PRO A 1065 34.89 -5.41 -6.66
C PRO A 1065 34.78 -6.32 -7.89
N VAL A 1066 33.86 -5.97 -8.79
CA VAL A 1066 33.63 -6.68 -10.05
C VAL A 1066 33.52 -5.67 -11.19
N GLU A 1067 34.31 -5.85 -12.23
CA GLU A 1067 34.22 -5.05 -13.45
C GLU A 1067 33.66 -5.92 -14.58
N LEU A 1068 32.59 -5.46 -15.24
CA LEU A 1068 31.97 -6.17 -16.36
C LEU A 1068 31.95 -5.29 -17.60
N ALA A 1069 32.60 -5.75 -18.67
CA ALA A 1069 32.47 -5.17 -19.99
C ALA A 1069 31.13 -5.57 -20.65
N PRO A 1070 30.63 -4.78 -21.61
CA PRO A 1070 29.43 -5.12 -22.37
C PRO A 1070 29.49 -6.52 -23.00
N GLY A 1071 28.46 -7.33 -22.75
CA GLY A 1071 28.36 -8.73 -23.16
C GLY A 1071 28.97 -9.74 -22.19
N GLN A 1072 29.55 -9.30 -21.06
CA GLN A 1072 30.09 -10.20 -20.03
C GLN A 1072 29.05 -10.50 -18.95
N GLU A 1073 29.20 -11.68 -18.35
CA GLU A 1073 28.46 -12.10 -17.16
C GLU A 1073 29.41 -12.65 -16.10
N ARG A 1074 29.00 -12.57 -14.84
CA ARG A 1074 29.72 -13.12 -13.69
C ARG A 1074 28.74 -13.62 -12.65
N GLU A 1075 29.00 -14.81 -12.14
CA GLU A 1075 28.33 -15.38 -10.98
C GLU A 1075 29.26 -15.33 -9.78
N LEU A 1076 28.71 -15.01 -8.62
CA LEU A 1076 29.41 -14.91 -7.34
C LEU A 1076 28.57 -15.62 -6.27
N THR A 1077 29.23 -16.33 -5.38
CA THR A 1077 28.61 -16.83 -4.15
C THR A 1077 28.43 -15.67 -3.18
N ILE A 1078 27.28 -15.61 -2.50
CA ILE A 1078 26.99 -14.62 -1.46
C ILE A 1078 26.86 -15.31 -0.10
N GLU A 1079 27.33 -14.66 0.95
CA GLU A 1079 27.13 -15.14 2.32
C GLU A 1079 25.79 -14.64 2.85
N ARG A 1080 25.03 -15.51 3.53
CA ARG A 1080 23.82 -15.08 4.24
C ARG A 1080 24.22 -14.15 5.38
N VAL A 1081 23.63 -12.96 5.41
CA VAL A 1081 23.73 -12.05 6.55
C VAL A 1081 22.96 -12.71 7.70
N SER A 1082 23.69 -13.14 8.73
CA SER A 1082 23.17 -13.78 9.95
C SER A 1082 22.42 -12.83 10.84
#